data_AF-A0A1B2HB61-F1
#
_entry.id   AF-A0A1B2HB61-F1
#
_cell.length_a   1.000
_cell.length_b   1.000
_cell.length_c   1.000
_cell.angle_alpha   90.00
_cell.angle_beta   90.00
_cell.angle_gamma   90.00
#
_symmetry.space_group_name_H-M   'P 1'
#
loop_
_entity.id
_entity.type
_entity.pdbx_description
1 polymer ?
#
loop_
_entity_poly.entity_id
_entity_poly.type
_entity_poly.pdbx_seq_one_letter_code
_entity_poly.pdbx_strand_id
1 'polypeptide(L)'
;MALEPEIGLVGRDDLTRLVESLVERRGNHPLPVVVAFGPGGSGKTSLLDHVRRRYREAPLARVDLDKAGSRTCKDILDVAAEQLRSYRHADFGRMRLPRYDLARLAFHDEPSDDQHHRARELAAKQMTRLVAVADAAEVVDVLPPAQGLGKVLRPLLLWLIGLAVVAPRPLRWLLGGPRVASALRWFENYVGQELTTGQRCKFDAALVHVWGLHRSGEQLEVDRLLVAAFLADVQAAYRFRGYRRMNSLLLLDGADLLDGIDSYLPPKRPRPAARPTDFLHLLAERRLTQPDVPLLVIATKQAAPPEPDVEPDYAAWRERAEQQKTAESMFLPVRLKPFTLQQTRQFLAEWNRSRNSTVESEALVEELHEVTHGHPLAVRLAIQLVHYMFARDQVLPSVRAVFDERLPVDETTTFQDATVGDYLLLRFFQRIPGAEEVPERQAAREIFARLAAPRVLDRHVINALLPREWDRDNMRFLLTQLSFVSRHGDDFVLHPLLRDLLARRLREAPDDEFSHIRVHRLLKERFDGLGQREDALYHALALGDVHFVAHRLRPHVDERSDGWIAELAAIAEAPMPPGEGEEARDEESRLWWQRLRGGTARRTLHRRVDRVVRRETGLLEDAVIATWELRSRSRTARPTVEMYDRVLRTHQDLSGSEERLSGYRTTKRALEHNTPASPPASLPRQSTVGSYPYPRRWPGRNGVRRAAVYLVVLLLVAYGAAFYLHNSTHCLRYGIYEPSELVADLAGDRLRLSKVDEVQCIGMSERPGRFAYGDPTLQNSDDAEVGELAKLIADENARVAKAKDRPNVTIVVATMLSSKERVKRDLSAGVNELRGAYLAQREWNLLDGVARNPLVRLVLANFGGESAHAKVVAEQIKSYAERDRTVVAVTGLGQSRASTAAALEALAPSKDRQVGVPMVGSALSSTLYSEMPYFFRIAPANDRQAEVVARIIERTDALRGRPLHLVHSPGDEYSADLAHQLRNRLGPEMHGYDESTTVATELAHVASKICGKSRNPLILYTGRTAEIGGLLTELNGNSNCPDAVVFGGDDLTQLETTNFADLEGVKQYADGRLYFSTFAWTTGMAQVPQTTQRFFQLYETAQNRHARRAFLSGPNGHILLAYDAVSVVARGAERGESRQAVFQYLRTLRDFDGASGRLTFARADASGTSGCDPVDKLVVAQIVKLDNGVLTSRYVAHEGT
;
A
#
# COMPACT_ATOMS: atom_id res chain seq x y z
N MET A 1 -35.90 -20.31 4.14
CA MET A 1 -36.22 -19.26 5.14
C MET A 1 -35.16 -19.26 6.23
N ALA A 2 -34.50 -18.14 6.47
CA ALA A 2 -33.55 -18.02 7.58
C ALA A 2 -34.27 -18.15 8.94
N LEU A 3 -33.68 -18.89 9.88
CA LEU A 3 -34.13 -18.88 11.28
C LEU A 3 -34.20 -17.45 11.78
N GLU A 4 -35.28 -17.13 12.50
CA GLU A 4 -35.23 -15.96 13.36
C GLU A 4 -34.17 -16.18 14.45
N PRO A 5 -33.29 -15.21 14.69
CA PRO A 5 -32.09 -15.35 15.51
C PRO A 5 -32.38 -15.55 17.00
N GLU A 6 -33.60 -15.26 17.46
CA GLU A 6 -34.01 -15.45 18.85
C GLU A 6 -34.28 -16.94 19.15
N ILE A 7 -34.80 -17.68 18.17
CA ILE A 7 -35.07 -19.12 18.27
C ILE A 7 -33.75 -19.93 18.38
N GLY A 8 -32.66 -19.45 17.79
CA GLY A 8 -31.36 -20.12 17.78
C GLY A 8 -30.60 -20.12 19.12
N LEU A 9 -31.06 -19.36 20.12
CA LEU A 9 -30.43 -19.22 21.43
C LEU A 9 -31.09 -20.02 22.55
N VAL A 10 -32.17 -20.74 22.26
CA VAL A 10 -32.86 -21.55 23.26
C VAL A 10 -31.84 -22.45 23.97
N GLY A 11 -31.81 -22.40 25.31
CA GLY A 11 -30.84 -23.17 26.11
C GLY A 11 -29.39 -22.65 26.10
N ARG A 12 -29.15 -21.40 25.71
CA ARG A 12 -27.82 -20.74 25.69
C ARG A 12 -27.71 -19.57 26.67
N ASP A 13 -28.49 -19.59 27.75
CA ASP A 13 -28.58 -18.46 28.70
C ASP A 13 -27.24 -18.16 29.38
N ASP A 14 -26.49 -19.18 29.80
CA ASP A 14 -25.20 -19.03 30.48
C ASP A 14 -24.15 -18.37 29.57
N LEU A 15 -24.11 -18.81 28.30
CA LEU A 15 -23.23 -18.24 27.29
C LEU A 15 -23.63 -16.80 26.95
N THR A 16 -24.93 -16.51 26.91
CA THR A 16 -25.43 -15.15 26.68
C THR A 16 -25.02 -14.22 27.83
N ARG A 17 -25.15 -14.68 29.08
CA ARG A 17 -24.68 -13.96 30.28
C ARG A 17 -23.16 -13.75 30.28
N LEU A 18 -22.40 -14.78 29.90
CA LEU A 18 -20.94 -14.68 29.76
C LEU A 18 -20.55 -13.63 28.73
N VAL A 19 -21.11 -13.70 27.51
CA VAL A 19 -20.82 -12.72 26.44
C VAL A 19 -21.23 -11.31 26.89
N GLU A 20 -22.39 -11.14 27.52
CA GLU A 20 -22.84 -9.85 28.04
C GLU A 20 -21.87 -9.25 29.06
N SER A 21 -21.33 -10.08 29.95
CA SER A 21 -20.33 -9.66 30.95
C SER A 21 -18.99 -9.23 30.32
N LEU A 22 -18.64 -9.76 29.15
CA LEU A 22 -17.36 -9.52 28.46
C LEU A 22 -17.44 -8.43 27.37
N VAL A 23 -18.63 -8.15 26.84
CA VAL A 23 -18.83 -7.08 25.84
C VAL A 23 -18.67 -5.71 26.49
N GLU A 24 -19.13 -5.56 27.74
CA GLU A 24 -18.92 -4.32 28.49
C GLU A 24 -17.44 -4.16 28.87
N ARG A 25 -16.86 -3.01 28.51
CA ARG A 25 -15.47 -2.69 28.79
C ARG A 25 -15.30 -2.28 30.25
N ARG A 26 -14.54 -3.08 30.98
CA ARG A 26 -14.07 -2.79 32.35
C ARG A 26 -12.54 -2.64 32.34
N GLY A 27 -12.01 -1.71 33.13
CA GLY A 27 -10.56 -1.58 33.29
C GLY A 27 -9.99 -2.79 34.05
N ASN A 28 -8.80 -3.25 33.69
CA ASN A 28 -8.10 -4.41 34.30
C ASN A 28 -8.88 -5.74 34.21
N HIS A 29 -9.67 -5.92 33.17
CA HIS A 29 -10.40 -7.16 32.88
C HIS A 29 -9.83 -7.81 31.61
N PRO A 30 -8.98 -8.85 31.72
CA PRO A 30 -8.44 -9.54 30.55
C PRO A 30 -9.58 -10.24 29.79
N LEU A 31 -9.53 -10.16 28.46
CA LEU A 31 -10.52 -10.81 27.61
C LEU A 31 -10.02 -12.20 27.16
N PRO A 32 -10.85 -13.25 27.26
CA PRO A 32 -10.52 -14.56 26.72
C PRO A 32 -10.71 -14.62 25.20
N VAL A 33 -10.18 -15.67 24.59
CA VAL A 33 -10.64 -16.15 23.28
C VAL A 33 -11.69 -17.22 23.54
N VAL A 34 -12.97 -16.87 23.36
CA VAL A 34 -14.09 -17.80 23.61
C VAL A 34 -14.18 -18.76 22.43
N VAL A 35 -14.03 -20.07 22.68
CA VAL A 35 -14.10 -21.11 21.65
C VAL A 35 -15.36 -21.93 21.85
N ALA A 36 -16.42 -21.58 21.14
CA ALA A 36 -17.68 -22.32 21.17
C ALA A 36 -17.59 -23.55 20.26
N PHE A 37 -17.61 -24.75 20.85
CA PHE A 37 -17.45 -25.99 20.10
C PHE A 37 -18.64 -26.94 20.19
N GLY A 38 -18.82 -27.77 19.17
CA GLY A 38 -19.88 -28.77 19.12
C GLY A 38 -20.06 -29.37 17.73
N PRO A 39 -20.91 -30.40 17.59
CA PRO A 39 -21.09 -31.08 16.31
C PRO A 39 -21.66 -30.17 15.23
N GLY A 40 -21.52 -30.57 13.96
CA GLY A 40 -22.13 -29.84 12.85
C GLY A 40 -23.64 -29.71 13.03
N GLY A 41 -24.16 -28.47 13.06
CA GLY A 41 -25.56 -28.19 13.32
C GLY A 41 -25.93 -27.94 14.80
N SER A 42 -24.97 -27.87 15.72
CA SER A 42 -25.20 -27.53 17.14
C SER A 42 -25.62 -26.06 17.42
N GLY A 43 -25.74 -25.22 16.38
CA GLY A 43 -26.09 -23.80 16.50
C GLY A 43 -24.90 -22.83 16.55
N LYS A 44 -23.68 -23.27 16.19
CA LYS A 44 -22.45 -22.44 16.13
C LYS A 44 -22.64 -21.14 15.33
N THR A 45 -23.02 -21.26 14.06
CA THR A 45 -23.26 -20.12 13.16
C THR A 45 -24.38 -19.22 13.68
N SER A 46 -25.45 -19.82 14.23
CA SER A 46 -26.60 -19.13 14.82
C SER A 46 -26.22 -18.31 16.06
N LEU A 47 -25.33 -18.82 16.91
CA LEU A 47 -24.76 -18.08 18.03
C LEU A 47 -24.04 -16.82 17.55
N LEU A 48 -23.15 -16.95 16.56
CA LEU A 48 -22.43 -15.79 16.02
C LEU A 48 -23.38 -14.77 15.37
N ASP A 49 -24.43 -15.23 14.67
CA ASP A 49 -25.45 -14.35 14.09
C ASP A 49 -26.25 -13.62 15.17
N HIS A 50 -26.53 -14.29 16.28
CA HIS A 50 -27.19 -13.67 17.42
C HIS A 50 -26.31 -12.58 18.03
N VAL A 51 -25.05 -12.89 18.36
CA VAL A 51 -24.10 -11.90 18.93
C VAL A 51 -23.98 -10.69 18.00
N ARG A 52 -23.84 -10.93 16.69
CA ARG A 52 -23.79 -9.86 15.68
C ARG A 52 -25.01 -8.95 15.69
N ARG A 53 -26.22 -9.51 15.82
CA ARG A 53 -27.47 -8.73 15.83
C ARG A 53 -27.65 -7.99 17.17
N ARG A 54 -27.42 -8.68 18.30
CA ARG A 54 -27.57 -8.12 19.65
C ARG A 54 -26.61 -6.95 19.89
N TYR A 55 -25.37 -7.07 19.43
CA TYR A 55 -24.33 -6.05 19.62
C TYR A 55 -24.00 -5.30 18.33
N ARG A 56 -24.99 -5.06 17.47
CA ARG A 56 -24.81 -4.29 16.22
C ARG A 56 -24.26 -2.87 16.43
N GLU A 57 -24.51 -2.31 17.61
CA GLU A 57 -24.04 -0.98 18.01
C GLU A 57 -22.58 -1.02 18.50
N ALA A 58 -21.95 -2.18 18.64
CA ALA A 58 -20.53 -2.33 18.94
C ALA A 58 -19.70 -2.48 17.65
N PRO A 59 -18.41 -2.10 17.63
CA PRO A 59 -17.54 -2.34 16.49
C PRO A 59 -17.31 -3.84 16.34
N LEU A 60 -17.88 -4.45 15.30
CA LEU A 60 -17.91 -5.90 15.13
C LEU A 60 -17.44 -6.31 13.73
N ALA A 61 -16.68 -7.38 13.66
CA ALA A 61 -16.33 -8.09 12.44
C ALA A 61 -16.68 -9.58 12.53
N ARG A 62 -17.19 -10.15 11.44
CA ARG A 62 -17.45 -11.58 11.28
C ARG A 62 -16.67 -12.12 10.07
N VAL A 63 -15.84 -13.12 10.31
CA VAL A 63 -15.09 -13.84 9.29
C VAL A 63 -15.63 -15.26 9.23
N ASP A 64 -16.08 -15.67 8.04
CA ASP A 64 -16.60 -17.00 7.76
C ASP A 64 -15.54 -17.77 6.95
N LEU A 65 -14.85 -18.71 7.60
CA LEU A 65 -13.72 -19.42 7.00
C LEU A 65 -14.14 -20.46 5.95
N ASP A 66 -15.42 -20.85 5.92
CA ASP A 66 -15.97 -21.73 4.87
C ASP A 66 -16.16 -20.98 3.55
N LYS A 67 -16.47 -19.68 3.62
CA LYS A 67 -16.64 -18.82 2.44
C LYS A 67 -15.37 -18.06 2.05
N ALA A 68 -14.41 -17.98 2.96
CA ALA A 68 -13.14 -17.35 2.70
C ALA A 68 -12.32 -18.23 1.73
N GLY A 69 -12.07 -17.73 0.52
CA GLY A 69 -11.28 -18.46 -0.47
C GLY A 69 -9.85 -18.75 -0.01
N SER A 70 -9.26 -17.87 0.80
CA SER A 70 -7.94 -18.05 1.39
C SER A 70 -8.00 -17.94 2.92
N ARG A 71 -7.24 -18.80 3.60
CA ARG A 71 -7.27 -19.03 5.06
C ARG A 71 -6.00 -18.54 5.76
N THR A 72 -5.24 -17.66 5.12
CA THR A 72 -4.02 -17.10 5.71
C THR A 72 -4.36 -16.09 6.82
N CYS A 73 -3.44 -15.88 7.77
CA CYS A 73 -3.58 -14.88 8.82
C CYS A 73 -3.90 -13.48 8.23
N LYS A 74 -3.20 -13.11 7.16
CA LYS A 74 -3.45 -11.88 6.40
C LYS A 74 -4.89 -11.75 5.91
N ASP A 75 -5.45 -12.79 5.30
CA ASP A 75 -6.78 -12.70 4.68
C ASP A 75 -7.91 -12.63 5.74
N ILE A 76 -7.73 -13.34 6.85
CA ILE A 76 -8.63 -13.25 8.02
C ILE A 76 -8.63 -11.82 8.57
N LEU A 77 -7.44 -11.26 8.78
CA LEU A 77 -7.28 -9.90 9.28
C LEU A 77 -7.73 -8.85 8.28
N ASP A 78 -7.61 -9.09 6.97
CA ASP A 78 -8.10 -8.18 5.93
C ASP A 78 -9.63 -8.06 5.98
N VAL A 79 -10.35 -9.18 6.06
CA VAL A 79 -11.81 -9.19 6.20
C VAL A 79 -12.23 -8.52 7.52
N ALA A 80 -11.53 -8.84 8.62
CA ALA A 80 -11.83 -8.25 9.92
C ALA A 80 -11.58 -6.72 9.93
N ALA A 81 -10.45 -6.28 9.37
CA ALA A 81 -10.07 -4.88 9.29
C ALA A 81 -11.05 -4.08 8.42
N GLU A 82 -11.49 -4.63 7.30
CA GLU A 82 -12.46 -3.98 6.41
C GLU A 82 -13.82 -3.77 7.09
N GLN A 83 -14.35 -4.80 7.75
CA GLN A 83 -15.62 -4.71 8.48
C GLN A 83 -15.54 -3.74 9.67
N LEU A 84 -14.44 -3.75 10.43
CA LEU A 84 -14.25 -2.78 11.52
C LEU A 84 -14.12 -1.33 11.02
N ARG A 85 -13.55 -1.11 9.83
CA ARG A 85 -13.47 0.22 9.19
C ARG A 85 -14.83 0.71 8.68
N SER A 86 -15.67 -0.19 8.20
CA SER A 86 -17.00 0.15 7.68
C SER A 86 -17.98 0.55 8.79
N TYR A 87 -17.74 0.09 10.03
CA TYR A 87 -18.51 0.49 11.20
C TYR A 87 -18.50 2.02 11.43
N ARG A 88 -19.70 2.59 11.51
CA ARG A 88 -19.95 4.02 11.72
C ARG A 88 -20.98 4.19 12.84
N HIS A 89 -20.60 4.87 13.91
CA HIS A 89 -21.51 5.31 14.96
C HIS A 89 -21.19 6.77 15.32
N ALA A 90 -22.21 7.59 15.59
CA ALA A 90 -22.04 9.03 15.83
C ALA A 90 -21.03 9.33 16.96
N ASP A 91 -21.12 8.58 18.05
CA ASP A 91 -20.25 8.78 19.21
C ASP A 91 -18.92 7.99 19.18
N PHE A 92 -18.91 6.78 18.59
CA PHE A 92 -17.66 6.03 18.42
C PHE A 92 -16.77 6.72 17.36
N GLY A 93 -17.36 7.26 16.29
CA GLY A 93 -16.67 7.66 15.07
C GLY A 93 -16.28 6.45 14.21
N ARG A 94 -15.38 6.63 13.25
CA ARG A 94 -14.84 5.54 12.42
C ARG A 94 -13.62 4.89 13.08
N MET A 95 -13.51 3.57 13.00
CA MET A 95 -12.26 2.88 13.36
C MET A 95 -11.26 3.04 12.21
N ARG A 96 -10.03 3.46 12.55
CA ARG A 96 -8.93 3.54 11.58
C ARG A 96 -7.86 2.55 12.02
N LEU A 97 -7.32 1.78 11.08
CA LEU A 97 -6.33 0.74 11.34
C LEU A 97 -5.01 1.04 10.57
N PRO A 98 -4.33 2.18 10.89
CA PRO A 98 -3.17 2.64 10.13
C PRO A 98 -1.90 1.82 10.34
N ARG A 99 -1.71 1.17 11.49
CA ARG A 99 -0.55 0.29 11.73
C ARG A 99 -0.72 -1.00 10.96
N TYR A 100 -1.93 -1.56 10.96
CA TYR A 100 -2.24 -2.75 10.17
C TYR A 100 -2.01 -2.50 8.67
N ASP A 101 -2.44 -1.34 8.16
CA ASP A 101 -2.20 -0.95 6.77
C ASP A 101 -0.70 -0.83 6.42
N LEU A 102 0.15 -0.41 7.36
CA LEU A 102 1.60 -0.41 7.15
C LEU A 102 2.18 -1.82 7.18
N ALA A 103 1.73 -2.67 8.11
CA ALA A 103 2.16 -4.07 8.20
C ALA A 103 1.82 -4.85 6.92
N ARG A 104 0.69 -4.55 6.27
CA ARG A 104 0.32 -5.14 4.98
C ARG A 104 1.31 -4.84 3.84
N LEU A 105 2.14 -3.81 3.95
CA LEU A 105 3.15 -3.51 2.94
C LEU A 105 4.23 -4.60 2.87
N ALA A 106 4.34 -5.46 3.89
CA ALA A 106 5.20 -6.64 3.90
C ALA A 106 4.95 -7.61 2.72
N PHE A 107 3.73 -7.64 2.18
CA PHE A 107 3.30 -8.53 1.10
C PHE A 107 3.31 -7.85 -0.27
N HIS A 108 3.99 -6.71 -0.41
CA HIS A 108 4.22 -6.10 -1.71
C HIS A 108 5.52 -6.62 -2.31
N ASP A 109 5.50 -6.85 -3.63
CA ASP A 109 6.67 -7.29 -4.37
C ASP A 109 7.83 -6.30 -4.18
N GLU A 110 8.95 -6.79 -3.67
CA GLU A 110 10.16 -6.02 -3.49
C GLU A 110 10.79 -5.76 -4.87
N PRO A 111 10.98 -4.49 -5.29
CA PRO A 111 11.60 -4.19 -6.58
C PRO A 111 13.11 -4.48 -6.55
N SER A 112 13.71 -4.68 -7.72
CA SER A 112 15.17 -4.85 -7.89
C SER A 112 15.97 -3.54 -7.74
N ASP A 113 15.33 -2.38 -7.97
CA ASP A 113 15.93 -1.05 -7.84
C ASP A 113 15.89 -0.54 -6.37
N ASP A 114 16.20 0.74 -6.11
CA ASP A 114 16.27 1.37 -4.76
C ASP A 114 15.06 1.05 -3.86
N GLN A 115 15.24 0.03 -3.03
CA GLN A 115 14.23 -0.57 -2.17
C GLN A 115 13.76 0.39 -1.08
N HIS A 116 14.66 1.22 -0.56
CA HIS A 116 14.33 2.22 0.46
C HIS A 116 13.48 3.34 -0.12
N HIS A 117 13.77 3.78 -1.36
CA HIS A 117 12.91 4.73 -2.06
C HIS A 117 11.51 4.15 -2.25
N ARG A 118 11.40 2.90 -2.73
CA ARG A 118 10.08 2.26 -2.91
C ARG A 118 9.31 2.08 -1.61
N ALA A 119 9.99 1.68 -0.53
CA ALA A 119 9.40 1.57 0.79
C ALA A 119 8.77 2.89 1.26
N ARG A 120 9.45 4.02 1.02
CA ARG A 120 8.94 5.37 1.33
C ARG A 120 7.72 5.71 0.47
N GLU A 121 7.76 5.42 -0.82
CA GLU A 121 6.65 5.68 -1.76
C GLU A 121 5.39 4.88 -1.41
N LEU A 122 5.53 3.59 -1.12
CA LEU A 122 4.41 2.72 -0.76
C LEU A 122 3.77 3.16 0.57
N ALA A 123 4.56 3.53 1.57
CA ALA A 123 4.06 4.07 2.82
C ALA A 123 3.35 5.41 2.63
N ALA A 124 3.89 6.31 1.80
CA ALA A 124 3.22 7.55 1.43
C ALA A 124 1.86 7.26 0.77
N LYS A 125 1.82 6.35 -0.21
CA LYS A 125 0.59 5.94 -0.92
C LYS A 125 -0.44 5.29 0.00
N GLN A 126 -0.01 4.52 0.99
CA GLN A 126 -0.93 3.87 1.93
C GLN A 126 -1.44 4.85 2.99
N MET A 127 -0.59 5.75 3.49
CA MET A 127 -0.97 6.77 4.47
C MET A 127 -1.88 7.84 3.89
N THR A 128 -1.74 8.12 2.60
CA THR A 128 -2.64 9.02 1.88
C THR A 128 -4.05 8.45 1.71
N ARG A 129 -4.21 7.13 1.64
CA ARG A 129 -5.54 6.47 1.70
C ARG A 129 -6.18 6.55 3.08
N LEU A 130 -5.38 6.54 4.14
CA LEU A 130 -5.80 6.56 5.56
C LEU A 130 -6.26 7.93 6.07
N VAL A 131 -5.70 8.99 5.50
CA VAL A 131 -6.25 10.33 5.66
C VAL A 131 -7.41 10.42 4.69
N ALA A 132 -8.64 10.29 5.20
CA ALA A 132 -9.84 10.62 4.45
C ALA A 132 -9.77 12.10 4.05
N VAL A 133 -9.08 12.39 2.95
CA VAL A 133 -9.06 13.70 2.30
C VAL A 133 -10.49 14.11 1.96
N ALA A 134 -11.40 13.13 1.76
CA ALA A 134 -12.84 13.35 1.64
C ALA A 134 -13.46 14.08 2.86
N ASP A 135 -13.18 13.68 4.10
CA ASP A 135 -13.79 14.31 5.28
C ASP A 135 -13.23 15.74 5.54
N ALA A 136 -12.01 16.03 5.09
CA ALA A 136 -11.40 17.36 5.19
C ALA A 136 -11.80 18.27 4.01
N ALA A 137 -11.92 17.70 2.80
CA ALA A 137 -12.38 18.40 1.60
C ALA A 137 -13.88 18.74 1.68
N GLU A 138 -14.73 17.84 2.19
CA GLU A 138 -16.16 18.13 2.43
C GLU A 138 -16.34 19.29 3.41
N VAL A 139 -15.55 19.35 4.49
CA VAL A 139 -15.62 20.45 5.46
C VAL A 139 -15.12 21.77 4.85
N VAL A 140 -14.18 21.71 3.91
CA VAL A 140 -13.67 22.89 3.17
C VAL A 140 -14.68 23.35 2.12
N ASP A 141 -15.37 22.45 1.42
CA ASP A 141 -16.37 22.77 0.40
C ASP A 141 -17.68 23.36 0.99
N VAL A 142 -17.92 23.22 2.31
CA VAL A 142 -19.12 23.74 2.99
C VAL A 142 -18.98 25.22 3.42
N LEU A 143 -17.79 25.83 3.32
CA LEU A 143 -17.55 27.22 3.72
C LEU A 143 -17.50 28.15 2.50
N PRO A 144 -18.22 29.28 2.45
CA PRO A 144 -17.96 30.34 1.47
C PRO A 144 -16.77 31.18 1.96
N PRO A 145 -15.66 31.34 1.21
CA PRO A 145 -15.53 31.25 -0.26
C PRO A 145 -14.77 29.99 -0.75
N ALA A 146 -14.71 28.93 0.07
CA ALA A 146 -13.85 27.77 -0.12
C ALA A 146 -14.46 26.62 -0.97
N GLN A 147 -15.62 26.84 -1.60
CA GLN A 147 -16.17 25.90 -2.58
C GLN A 147 -15.17 25.68 -3.73
N GLY A 148 -14.65 24.45 -3.86
CA GLY A 148 -13.68 24.08 -4.89
C GLY A 148 -12.23 23.97 -4.41
N LEU A 149 -11.89 24.47 -3.22
CA LEU A 149 -10.54 24.33 -2.63
C LEU A 149 -10.21 22.88 -2.23
N GLY A 150 -11.21 22.03 -2.01
CA GLY A 150 -11.03 20.61 -1.71
C GLY A 150 -10.25 19.85 -2.80
N LYS A 151 -10.39 20.27 -4.07
CA LYS A 151 -9.65 19.70 -5.21
C LYS A 151 -8.20 20.20 -5.28
N VAL A 152 -7.94 21.43 -4.83
CA VAL A 152 -6.60 22.07 -4.85
C VAL A 152 -5.73 21.64 -3.66
N LEU A 153 -6.33 21.43 -2.49
CA LEU A 153 -5.61 21.03 -1.27
C LEU A 153 -5.26 19.54 -1.21
N ARG A 154 -5.93 18.71 -2.02
CA ARG A 154 -5.69 17.27 -2.11
C ARG A 154 -4.22 16.94 -2.44
N PRO A 155 -3.59 17.44 -3.52
CA PRO A 155 -2.17 17.16 -3.81
C PRO A 155 -1.21 17.62 -2.72
N LEU A 156 -1.50 18.75 -2.05
CA LEU A 156 -0.68 19.27 -0.94
C LEU A 156 -0.75 18.38 0.31
N LEU A 157 -1.95 17.92 0.68
CA LEU A 157 -2.13 16.95 1.77
C LEU A 157 -1.45 15.61 1.45
N LEU A 158 -1.51 15.16 0.19
CA LEU A 158 -0.81 13.97 -0.27
C LEU A 158 0.72 14.12 -0.14
N TRP A 159 1.25 15.30 -0.48
CA TRP A 159 2.68 15.63 -0.38
C TRP A 159 3.18 15.70 1.07
N LEU A 160 2.46 16.38 1.97
CA LEU A 160 2.81 16.48 3.40
C LEU A 160 2.85 15.10 4.09
N ILE A 161 1.94 14.20 3.71
CA ILE A 161 1.93 12.82 4.22
C ILE A 161 3.16 12.04 3.69
N GLY A 162 3.56 12.26 2.44
CA GLY A 162 4.80 11.69 1.89
C GLY A 162 6.06 12.16 2.62
N LEU A 163 6.13 13.44 2.96
CA LEU A 163 7.22 13.99 3.79
C LEU A 163 7.26 13.40 5.20
N ALA A 164 6.11 13.08 5.79
CA ALA A 164 6.05 12.50 7.14
C ALA A 164 6.74 11.14 7.24
N VAL A 165 6.84 10.38 6.14
CA VAL A 165 7.55 9.08 6.10
C VAL A 165 9.05 9.27 6.25
N VAL A 166 9.60 10.31 5.63
CA VAL A 166 11.05 10.58 5.57
C VAL A 166 11.52 11.52 6.69
N ALA A 167 10.62 12.29 7.28
CA ALA A 167 10.94 13.26 8.31
C ALA A 167 11.41 12.63 9.64
N PRO A 168 12.28 13.31 10.40
CA PRO A 168 12.63 12.92 11.77
C PRO A 168 11.40 12.81 12.68
N ARG A 169 11.43 11.88 13.65
CA ARG A 169 10.32 11.61 14.60
C ARG A 169 9.60 12.84 15.18
N PRO A 170 10.27 13.94 15.62
CA PRO A 170 9.57 15.11 16.15
C PRO A 170 8.76 15.88 15.09
N LEU A 171 9.22 15.90 13.83
CA LEU A 171 8.61 16.62 12.72
C LEU A 171 7.42 15.87 12.11
N ARG A 172 7.34 14.54 12.27
CA ARG A 172 6.25 13.72 11.71
C ARG A 172 4.86 14.12 12.20
N TRP A 173 4.76 14.59 13.45
CA TRP A 173 3.49 15.05 14.02
C TRP A 173 2.96 16.28 13.29
N LEU A 174 3.86 17.19 12.87
CA LEU A 174 3.52 18.39 12.10
C LEU A 174 3.10 18.04 10.66
N LEU A 175 3.79 17.08 10.03
CA LEU A 175 3.62 16.75 8.60
C LEU A 175 2.45 15.79 8.32
N GLY A 176 2.31 14.71 9.12
CA GLY A 176 1.28 13.68 8.91
C GLY A 176 0.16 13.70 9.97
N GLY A 177 0.26 14.58 10.96
CA GLY A 177 -0.60 14.57 12.14
C GLY A 177 -0.25 13.46 13.15
N PRO A 178 -0.90 13.47 14.34
CA PRO A 178 -0.56 12.56 15.43
C PRO A 178 -0.73 11.08 15.10
N ARG A 179 -1.67 10.75 14.21
CA ARG A 179 -2.01 9.37 13.87
C ARG A 179 -0.96 8.73 12.96
N VAL A 180 -0.56 9.43 11.90
CA VAL A 180 0.51 8.98 10.98
C VAL A 180 1.82 8.88 11.74
N ALA A 181 2.16 9.91 12.52
CA ALA A 181 3.36 9.91 13.35
C ALA A 181 3.35 8.78 14.41
N SER A 182 2.19 8.45 14.98
CA SER A 182 2.10 7.31 15.91
C SER A 182 2.22 5.95 15.22
N ALA A 183 1.69 5.80 14.01
CA ALA A 183 1.76 4.54 13.27
C ALA A 183 3.18 4.24 12.80
N LEU A 184 3.87 5.21 12.19
CA LEU A 184 5.28 5.09 11.78
C LEU A 184 6.19 4.76 12.97
N ARG A 185 6.03 5.48 14.09
CA ARG A 185 6.83 5.23 15.29
C ARG A 185 6.57 3.85 15.89
N TRP A 186 5.31 3.41 15.89
CA TRP A 186 4.97 2.07 16.37
C TRP A 186 5.63 1.00 15.51
N PHE A 187 5.55 1.13 14.18
CA PHE A 187 6.14 0.16 13.25
C PHE A 187 7.66 0.08 13.41
N GLU A 188 8.36 1.22 13.44
CA GLU A 188 9.81 1.28 13.68
C GLU A 188 10.22 0.66 15.02
N ASN A 189 9.46 0.91 16.08
CA ASN A 189 9.79 0.37 17.40
C ASN A 189 9.53 -1.14 17.46
N TYR A 190 8.46 -1.63 16.83
CA TYR A 190 8.16 -3.06 16.80
C TYR A 190 9.25 -3.83 16.05
N VAL A 191 9.59 -3.41 14.83
CA VAL A 191 10.66 -4.05 14.04
C VAL A 191 12.02 -3.91 14.73
N GLY A 192 12.31 -2.74 15.31
CA GLY A 192 13.55 -2.48 16.04
C GLY A 192 13.74 -3.37 17.28
N GLN A 193 12.66 -3.63 18.02
CA GLN A 193 12.72 -4.36 19.30
C GLN A 193 12.56 -5.86 19.14
N GLU A 194 11.59 -6.31 18.34
CA GLU A 194 11.22 -7.73 18.26
C GLU A 194 11.87 -8.46 17.08
N LEU A 195 12.28 -7.77 16.00
CA LEU A 195 12.83 -8.41 14.80
C LEU A 195 14.33 -8.17 14.55
N THR A 196 14.90 -7.06 15.03
CA THR A 196 16.29 -6.65 14.70
C THR A 196 17.22 -6.51 15.92
N THR A 197 17.01 -7.31 16.97
CA THR A 197 17.89 -7.35 18.17
C THR A 197 18.19 -5.98 18.83
N GLY A 198 17.21 -5.05 18.81
CA GLY A 198 17.31 -3.76 19.49
C GLY A 198 17.91 -2.61 18.67
N GLN A 199 18.20 -2.82 17.38
CA GLN A 199 18.73 -1.79 16.50
C GLN A 199 17.64 -0.75 16.15
N ARG A 200 17.96 0.55 16.28
CA ARG A 200 17.02 1.61 15.87
C ARG A 200 17.03 1.76 14.34
N CYS A 201 16.02 1.23 13.68
CA CYS A 201 15.81 1.40 12.24
C CYS A 201 14.81 2.53 11.92
N LYS A 202 15.06 3.26 10.82
CA LYS A 202 14.06 4.13 10.19
C LYS A 202 13.01 3.26 9.48
N PHE A 203 11.81 3.81 9.23
CA PHE A 203 10.69 3.08 8.65
C PHE A 203 11.05 2.34 7.34
N ASP A 204 11.79 2.97 6.45
CA ASP A 204 12.24 2.38 5.18
C ASP A 204 13.17 1.18 5.37
N ALA A 205 14.15 1.27 6.28
CA ALA A 205 14.98 0.13 6.65
C ALA A 205 14.18 -0.98 7.34
N ALA A 206 13.20 -0.60 8.18
CA ALA A 206 12.32 -1.55 8.85
C ALA A 206 11.47 -2.34 7.84
N LEU A 207 10.90 -1.67 6.83
CA LEU A 207 10.07 -2.34 5.82
C LEU A 207 10.91 -3.23 4.89
N VAL A 208 12.11 -2.78 4.49
CA VAL A 208 13.04 -3.61 3.71
C VAL A 208 13.45 -4.87 4.47
N HIS A 209 13.70 -4.77 5.78
CA HIS A 209 13.97 -5.94 6.60
C HIS A 209 12.79 -6.93 6.62
N VAL A 210 11.56 -6.43 6.76
CA VAL A 210 10.34 -7.25 6.71
C VAL A 210 10.14 -7.91 5.34
N TRP A 211 10.46 -7.24 4.23
CA TRP A 211 10.47 -7.87 2.91
C TRP A 211 11.50 -9.01 2.82
N GLY A 212 12.67 -8.81 3.42
CA GLY A 212 13.69 -9.85 3.57
C GLY A 212 13.17 -11.10 4.28
N LEU A 213 12.44 -10.93 5.40
CA LEU A 213 11.80 -12.03 6.15
C LEU A 213 10.73 -12.75 5.33
N HIS A 214 9.91 -12.00 4.60
CA HIS A 214 8.90 -12.61 3.73
C HIS A 214 9.56 -13.44 2.60
N ARG A 215 10.66 -12.94 2.02
CA ARG A 215 11.43 -13.66 1.00
C ARG A 215 12.16 -14.88 1.54
N SER A 216 12.73 -14.82 2.75
CA SER A 216 13.41 -15.97 3.37
C SER A 216 12.46 -17.10 3.76
N GLY A 217 11.15 -16.88 3.65
CA GLY A 217 10.12 -17.85 4.01
C GLY A 217 9.77 -17.82 5.51
N GLU A 218 10.19 -16.78 6.24
CA GLU A 218 9.90 -16.58 7.68
C GLU A 218 8.49 -16.01 7.90
N GLN A 219 7.48 -16.71 7.38
CA GLN A 219 6.08 -16.29 7.39
C GLN A 219 5.52 -16.05 8.81
N LEU A 220 6.02 -16.78 9.81
CA LEU A 220 5.63 -16.64 11.21
C LEU A 220 5.88 -15.23 11.77
N GLU A 221 7.03 -14.65 11.49
CA GLU A 221 7.38 -13.31 11.98
C GLU A 221 6.55 -12.21 11.30
N VAL A 222 6.23 -12.39 10.02
CA VAL A 222 5.34 -11.48 9.28
C VAL A 222 3.91 -11.57 9.81
N ASP A 223 3.41 -12.76 10.11
CA ASP A 223 2.08 -12.96 10.68
C ASP A 223 1.98 -12.41 12.13
N ARG A 224 3.05 -12.55 12.94
CA ARG A 224 3.16 -11.90 14.26
C ARG A 224 3.07 -10.38 14.15
N LEU A 225 3.77 -9.77 13.20
CA LEU A 225 3.71 -8.33 12.91
C LEU A 225 2.28 -7.89 12.55
N LEU A 226 1.56 -8.66 11.72
CA LEU A 226 0.18 -8.34 11.34
C LEU A 226 -0.76 -8.34 12.55
N VAL A 227 -0.72 -9.39 13.38
CA VAL A 227 -1.56 -9.51 14.59
C VAL A 227 -1.23 -8.39 15.57
N ALA A 228 0.05 -8.11 15.81
CA ALA A 228 0.49 -7.03 16.68
C ALA A 228 0.01 -5.66 16.19
N ALA A 229 0.08 -5.39 14.89
CA ALA A 229 -0.35 -4.14 14.28
C ALA A 229 -1.86 -3.94 14.38
N PHE A 230 -2.63 -4.99 14.13
CA PHE A 230 -4.09 -5.00 14.27
C PHE A 230 -4.52 -4.70 15.71
N LEU A 231 -3.98 -5.42 16.70
CA LEU A 231 -4.31 -5.22 18.11
C LEU A 231 -3.89 -3.83 18.62
N ALA A 232 -2.73 -3.31 18.18
CA ALA A 232 -2.28 -1.97 18.53
C ALA A 232 -3.21 -0.86 18.00
N ASP A 233 -3.84 -1.07 16.83
CA ASP A 233 -4.83 -0.14 16.29
C ASP A 233 -6.16 -0.22 17.03
N VAL A 234 -6.64 -1.43 17.35
CA VAL A 234 -7.82 -1.61 18.20
C VAL A 234 -7.59 -0.91 19.54
N GLN A 235 -6.47 -1.18 20.23
CA GLN A 235 -6.15 -0.53 21.50
C GLN A 235 -6.08 1.00 21.38
N ALA A 236 -5.45 1.53 20.33
CA ALA A 236 -5.36 2.97 20.10
C ALA A 236 -6.70 3.65 19.83
N ALA A 237 -7.67 2.93 19.26
CA ALA A 237 -9.02 3.43 19.08
C ALA A 237 -9.65 3.79 20.44
N TYR A 238 -9.39 2.99 21.48
CA TYR A 238 -9.97 3.15 22.82
C TYR A 238 -9.12 3.99 23.79
N ARG A 239 -7.86 4.27 23.44
CA ARG A 239 -6.93 5.03 24.28
C ARG A 239 -7.41 6.47 24.50
N PHE A 240 -7.42 6.93 25.76
CA PHE A 240 -7.92 8.25 26.18
C PHE A 240 -9.41 8.52 25.86
N ARG A 241 -10.21 7.47 25.64
CA ARG A 241 -11.65 7.55 25.33
C ARG A 241 -12.47 6.71 26.30
N GLY A 242 -12.46 7.08 27.58
CA GLY A 242 -13.21 6.38 28.64
C GLY A 242 -14.74 6.33 28.44
N TYR A 243 -15.27 7.09 27.49
CA TYR A 243 -16.69 7.05 27.10
C TYR A 243 -17.04 5.88 26.17
N ARG A 244 -16.05 5.20 25.56
CA ARG A 244 -16.27 3.99 24.75
C ARG A 244 -16.36 2.78 25.67
N ARG A 245 -17.59 2.38 25.98
CA ARG A 245 -17.91 1.34 26.98
C ARG A 245 -18.08 -0.07 26.41
N MET A 246 -18.09 -0.27 25.09
CA MET A 246 -18.20 -1.61 24.47
C MET A 246 -16.88 -2.04 23.84
N ASN A 247 -16.42 -3.25 24.13
CA ASN A 247 -15.26 -3.86 23.47
C ASN A 247 -15.55 -4.10 21.97
N SER A 248 -14.50 -4.16 21.15
CA SER A 248 -14.64 -4.59 19.75
C SER A 248 -14.84 -6.10 19.69
N LEU A 249 -15.60 -6.59 18.71
CA LEU A 249 -15.97 -8.01 18.59
C LEU A 249 -15.39 -8.60 17.31
N LEU A 250 -14.70 -9.74 17.41
CA LEU A 250 -14.27 -10.55 16.27
C LEU A 250 -14.93 -11.93 16.36
N LEU A 251 -15.81 -12.21 15.41
CA LEU A 251 -16.54 -13.47 15.29
C LEU A 251 -15.89 -14.32 14.20
N LEU A 252 -15.38 -15.49 14.55
CA LEU A 252 -14.71 -16.41 13.61
C LEU A 252 -15.55 -17.68 13.48
N ASP A 253 -16.10 -17.91 12.30
CA ASP A 253 -16.86 -19.14 12.01
C ASP A 253 -15.96 -20.19 11.36
N GLY A 254 -15.92 -21.40 11.93
CA GLY A 254 -15.19 -22.54 11.37
C GLY A 254 -13.68 -22.54 11.64
N ALA A 255 -13.26 -22.18 12.86
CA ALA A 255 -11.86 -22.07 13.25
C ALA A 255 -11.06 -23.39 13.22
N ASP A 256 -11.72 -24.54 13.02
CA ASP A 256 -11.04 -25.82 12.76
C ASP A 256 -10.15 -25.79 11.51
N LEU A 257 -10.45 -24.88 10.58
CA LEU A 257 -9.69 -24.69 9.35
C LEU A 257 -8.34 -23.97 9.55
N LEU A 258 -8.12 -23.41 10.75
CA LEU A 258 -6.89 -22.72 11.12
C LEU A 258 -5.87 -23.69 11.70
N ASP A 259 -6.35 -24.69 12.43
CA ASP A 259 -5.54 -25.79 12.91
C ASP A 259 -5.14 -26.60 11.67
N GLY A 260 -3.84 -26.75 11.41
CA GLY A 260 -3.37 -27.64 10.35
C GLY A 260 -3.65 -29.07 10.75
N ILE A 261 -4.88 -29.56 10.55
CA ILE A 261 -5.23 -30.90 11.03
C ILE A 261 -4.69 -31.95 10.07
N ASP A 262 -3.87 -32.85 10.62
CA ASP A 262 -3.38 -34.06 9.97
C ASP A 262 -4.55 -34.91 9.42
N SER A 263 -4.40 -35.45 8.22
CA SER A 263 -5.33 -36.46 7.70
C SER A 263 -5.13 -37.76 8.49
N TYR A 264 -6.06 -38.08 9.40
CA TYR A 264 -6.05 -39.35 10.14
C TYR A 264 -6.71 -40.51 9.36
N LEU A 265 -7.37 -40.20 8.23
CA LEU A 265 -8.01 -41.18 7.38
C LEU A 265 -7.05 -41.67 6.27
N PRO A 266 -6.98 -42.99 5.96
CA PRO A 266 -6.20 -43.52 4.85
C PRO A 266 -6.71 -43.01 3.48
N PRO A 267 -5.86 -42.93 2.43
CA PRO A 267 -4.47 -43.43 2.35
C PRO A 267 -3.45 -42.41 2.85
N LYS A 268 -2.35 -42.89 3.46
CA LYS A 268 -1.23 -42.08 4.00
C LYS A 268 -0.76 -41.00 3.01
N ARG A 269 -1.28 -39.78 3.11
CA ARG A 269 -0.60 -38.60 2.58
C ARG A 269 0.51 -38.24 3.57
N PRO A 270 1.74 -37.92 3.13
CA PRO A 270 2.78 -37.43 4.02
C PRO A 270 2.23 -36.23 4.79
N ARG A 271 2.52 -36.17 6.11
CA ARG A 271 2.19 -35.02 6.96
C ARG A 271 2.51 -33.73 6.19
N PRO A 272 1.51 -32.91 5.82
CA PRO A 272 1.82 -31.53 5.47
C PRO A 272 2.57 -30.96 6.68
N ALA A 273 3.70 -30.29 6.47
CA ALA A 273 4.33 -29.56 7.56
C ALA A 273 3.25 -28.69 8.22
N ALA A 274 3.06 -28.86 9.54
CA ALA A 274 2.09 -28.08 10.30
C ALA A 274 2.21 -26.62 9.87
N ARG A 275 1.11 -26.01 9.43
CA ARG A 275 1.13 -24.59 9.03
C ARG A 275 1.70 -23.82 10.23
N PRO A 276 2.80 -23.07 10.07
CA PRO A 276 3.46 -22.42 11.21
C PRO A 276 2.59 -21.40 11.95
N THR A 277 1.43 -21.01 11.42
CA THR A 277 0.66 -19.86 11.88
C THR A 277 -0.84 -20.14 12.06
N ASP A 278 -1.23 -20.66 13.23
CA ASP A 278 -2.61 -20.54 13.70
C ASP A 278 -2.86 -19.10 14.20
N PHE A 279 -3.71 -18.36 13.49
CA PHE A 279 -4.10 -17.00 13.85
C PHE A 279 -4.61 -16.89 15.29
N LEU A 280 -5.37 -17.87 15.78
CA LEU A 280 -5.89 -17.85 17.14
C LEU A 280 -4.77 -18.01 18.18
N HIS A 281 -3.81 -18.88 17.90
CA HIS A 281 -2.61 -19.03 18.72
C HIS A 281 -1.76 -17.74 18.74
N LEU A 282 -1.52 -17.10 17.58
CA LEU A 282 -0.78 -15.83 17.51
C LEU A 282 -1.49 -14.69 18.26
N LEU A 283 -2.81 -14.66 18.19
CA LEU A 283 -3.64 -13.72 18.95
C LEU A 283 -3.51 -13.97 20.47
N ALA A 284 -3.56 -15.23 20.90
CA ALA A 284 -3.39 -15.62 22.29
C ALA A 284 -1.99 -15.29 22.82
N GLU A 285 -0.93 -15.61 22.06
CA GLU A 285 0.46 -15.25 22.34
C GLU A 285 0.59 -13.74 22.57
N ARG A 286 0.01 -12.92 21.68
CA ARG A 286 0.11 -11.46 21.82
C ARG A 286 -0.67 -10.93 23.04
N ARG A 287 -1.79 -11.54 23.40
CA ARG A 287 -2.58 -11.14 24.58
C ARG A 287 -1.84 -11.36 25.89
N LEU A 288 -0.91 -12.33 25.97
CA LEU A 288 -0.07 -12.50 27.17
C LEU A 288 0.73 -11.24 27.47
N THR A 289 1.22 -10.56 26.43
CA THR A 289 1.97 -9.29 26.58
C THR A 289 1.06 -8.08 26.72
N GLN A 290 -0.19 -8.16 26.25
CA GLN A 290 -1.15 -7.05 26.20
C GLN A 290 -2.57 -7.52 26.57
N PRO A 291 -2.84 -7.82 27.85
CA PRO A 291 -4.12 -8.40 28.27
C PRO A 291 -5.31 -7.44 28.15
N ASP A 292 -5.06 -6.12 28.18
CA ASP A 292 -6.09 -5.07 28.18
C ASP A 292 -6.55 -4.62 26.78
N VAL A 293 -6.20 -5.34 25.72
CA VAL A 293 -6.64 -4.99 24.36
C VAL A 293 -8.16 -5.18 24.26
N PRO A 294 -8.94 -4.15 23.89
CA PRO A 294 -10.41 -4.18 23.92
C PRO A 294 -10.99 -4.89 22.69
N LEU A 295 -10.62 -6.16 22.51
CA LEU A 295 -11.10 -7.05 21.46
C LEU A 295 -11.60 -8.34 22.11
N LEU A 296 -12.89 -8.63 22.06
CA LEU A 296 -13.45 -9.93 22.44
C LEU A 296 -13.53 -10.80 21.18
N VAL A 297 -12.95 -12.00 21.24
CA VAL A 297 -12.96 -12.95 20.12
C VAL A 297 -13.85 -14.13 20.49
N ILE A 298 -14.77 -14.46 19.60
CA ILE A 298 -15.64 -15.63 19.70
C ILE A 298 -15.42 -16.46 18.44
N ALA A 299 -14.75 -17.60 18.61
CA ALA A 299 -14.48 -18.55 17.54
C ALA A 299 -15.39 -19.77 17.68
N THR A 300 -15.82 -20.34 16.56
CA THR A 300 -16.56 -21.61 16.55
C THR A 300 -15.68 -22.75 16.03
N LYS A 301 -15.67 -23.88 16.74
CA LYS A 301 -14.96 -25.10 16.34
C LYS A 301 -15.90 -26.31 16.32
N GLN A 302 -15.62 -27.28 15.46
CA GLN A 302 -16.23 -28.61 15.48
C GLN A 302 -15.34 -29.61 16.18
N ALA A 303 -14.03 -29.41 16.24
CA ALA A 303 -13.14 -30.21 17.04
C ALA A 303 -13.38 -29.94 18.54
N ALA A 304 -13.26 -30.99 19.34
CA ALA A 304 -13.24 -30.90 20.78
C ALA A 304 -11.82 -30.49 21.25
N PRO A 305 -11.70 -29.58 22.24
CA PRO A 305 -10.41 -29.34 22.89
C PRO A 305 -10.00 -30.56 23.73
N PRO A 306 -8.71 -30.67 24.14
CA PRO A 306 -8.21 -31.79 24.94
C PRO A 306 -8.98 -32.04 26.24
N GLU A 307 -9.51 -30.98 26.86
CA GLU A 307 -10.34 -31.03 28.08
C GLU A 307 -11.73 -30.44 27.81
N PRO A 308 -12.68 -31.23 27.26
CA PRO A 308 -13.95 -30.71 26.73
C PRO A 308 -15.05 -30.46 27.79
N ASP A 309 -14.89 -30.95 29.03
CA ASP A 309 -15.98 -30.97 30.02
C ASP A 309 -15.85 -29.93 31.15
N VAL A 310 -15.06 -28.88 30.93
CA VAL A 310 -14.94 -27.76 31.88
C VAL A 310 -16.13 -26.80 31.70
N GLU A 311 -16.87 -26.51 32.79
CA GLU A 311 -17.93 -25.51 32.74
C GLU A 311 -17.38 -24.10 32.45
N PRO A 312 -18.09 -23.28 31.67
CA PRO A 312 -17.61 -21.98 31.24
C PRO A 312 -17.68 -20.95 32.38
N ASP A 313 -16.68 -20.97 33.27
CA ASP A 313 -16.50 -19.99 34.34
C ASP A 313 -15.36 -19.00 34.02
N TYR A 314 -15.71 -17.72 33.93
CA TYR A 314 -14.75 -16.64 33.72
C TYR A 314 -13.77 -16.46 34.88
N ALA A 315 -14.21 -16.64 36.14
CA ALA A 315 -13.35 -16.46 37.31
C ALA A 315 -12.27 -17.55 37.36
N ALA A 316 -12.67 -18.81 37.23
CA ALA A 316 -11.76 -19.95 37.16
C ALA A 316 -10.82 -19.87 35.94
N TRP A 317 -11.31 -19.39 34.80
CA TRP A 317 -10.46 -19.15 33.63
C TRP A 317 -9.38 -18.09 33.91
N ARG A 318 -9.78 -16.95 34.47
CA ARG A 318 -8.87 -15.84 34.74
C ARG A 318 -7.74 -16.26 35.68
N GLU A 319 -8.06 -17.02 36.73
CA GLU A 319 -7.07 -17.54 37.67
C GLU A 319 -6.05 -18.46 36.96
N ARG A 320 -6.52 -19.39 36.11
CA ARG A 320 -5.63 -20.26 35.32
C ARG A 320 -4.75 -19.45 34.35
N ALA A 321 -5.32 -18.45 33.67
CA ALA A 321 -4.58 -17.61 32.73
C ALA A 321 -3.47 -16.81 33.43
N GLU A 322 -3.74 -16.29 34.63
CA GLU A 322 -2.75 -15.56 35.44
C GLU A 322 -1.64 -16.49 36.00
N GLN A 323 -1.97 -17.74 36.32
CA GLN A 323 -1.01 -18.74 36.84
C GLN A 323 -0.12 -19.36 35.75
N GLN A 324 -0.71 -19.84 34.65
CA GLN A 324 0.01 -20.61 33.63
C GLN A 324 0.76 -19.73 32.63
N LYS A 325 0.21 -18.56 32.28
CA LYS A 325 0.79 -17.60 31.32
C LYS A 325 1.24 -18.23 29.98
N THR A 326 0.52 -19.25 29.51
CA THR A 326 0.72 -19.89 28.20
C THR A 326 -0.35 -19.42 27.21
N ALA A 327 -0.10 -19.51 25.90
CA ALA A 327 -1.10 -19.13 24.89
C ALA A 327 -2.38 -19.99 25.02
N GLU A 328 -2.22 -21.28 25.35
CA GLU A 328 -3.32 -22.22 25.59
C GLU A 328 -4.24 -21.78 26.74
N SER A 329 -3.67 -21.19 27.79
CA SER A 329 -4.44 -20.69 28.94
C SER A 329 -5.36 -19.50 28.61
N MET A 330 -5.18 -18.84 27.45
CA MET A 330 -6.02 -17.72 27.01
C MET A 330 -7.34 -18.16 26.35
N PHE A 331 -7.50 -19.44 26.04
CA PHE A 331 -8.73 -19.98 25.46
C PHE A 331 -9.75 -20.34 26.55
N LEU A 332 -10.99 -19.94 26.31
CA LEU A 332 -12.15 -20.33 27.12
C LEU A 332 -13.07 -21.24 26.27
N PRO A 333 -12.90 -22.56 26.35
CA PRO A 333 -13.74 -23.49 25.60
C PRO A 333 -15.16 -23.51 26.15
N VAL A 334 -16.16 -23.52 25.27
CA VAL A 334 -17.59 -23.57 25.62
C VAL A 334 -18.28 -24.63 24.77
N ARG A 335 -18.78 -25.70 25.41
CA ARG A 335 -19.50 -26.78 24.73
C ARG A 335 -20.95 -26.38 24.42
N LEU A 336 -21.34 -26.47 23.16
CA LEU A 336 -22.71 -26.29 22.71
C LEU A 336 -23.52 -27.58 22.90
N LYS A 337 -24.12 -27.75 24.08
CA LYS A 337 -24.98 -28.89 24.45
C LYS A 337 -26.26 -28.98 23.57
N PRO A 338 -26.81 -30.17 23.29
CA PRO A 338 -28.14 -30.32 22.67
C PRO A 338 -29.25 -29.73 23.56
N PHE A 339 -30.42 -29.46 22.97
CA PHE A 339 -31.59 -28.98 23.70
C PHE A 339 -32.13 -30.06 24.63
N THR A 340 -32.45 -29.68 25.87
CA THR A 340 -33.29 -30.50 26.74
C THR A 340 -34.71 -30.61 26.19
N LEU A 341 -35.53 -31.53 26.72
CA LEU A 341 -36.94 -31.63 26.36
C LEU A 341 -37.68 -30.29 26.58
N GLN A 342 -37.41 -29.61 27.70
CA GLN A 342 -38.02 -28.30 28.00
C GLN A 342 -37.57 -27.21 27.02
N GLN A 343 -36.30 -27.21 26.63
CA GLN A 343 -35.75 -26.32 25.62
C GLN A 343 -36.34 -26.62 24.23
N THR A 344 -36.57 -27.90 23.90
CA THR A 344 -37.24 -28.29 22.65
C THR A 344 -38.69 -27.77 22.62
N ARG A 345 -39.41 -27.86 23.76
CA ARG A 345 -40.74 -27.25 23.93
C ARG A 345 -40.70 -25.73 23.73
N GLN A 346 -39.71 -25.07 24.34
CA GLN A 346 -39.53 -23.63 24.21
C GLN A 346 -39.22 -23.21 22.77
N PHE A 347 -38.35 -23.95 22.07
CA PHE A 347 -38.04 -23.74 20.67
C PHE A 347 -39.29 -23.82 19.79
N LEU A 348 -40.12 -24.85 19.98
CA LEU A 348 -41.36 -25.03 19.22
C LEU A 348 -42.35 -23.88 19.48
N ALA A 349 -42.53 -23.49 20.75
CA ALA A 349 -43.42 -22.39 21.11
C ALA A 349 -42.99 -21.04 20.48
N GLU A 350 -41.69 -20.75 20.42
CA GLU A 350 -41.17 -19.56 19.73
C GLU A 350 -41.29 -19.69 18.20
N TRP A 351 -41.02 -20.88 17.66
CA TRP A 351 -41.18 -21.17 16.23
C TRP A 351 -42.62 -20.96 15.75
N ASN A 352 -43.61 -21.43 16.51
CA ASN A 352 -45.03 -21.25 16.21
C ASN A 352 -45.45 -19.79 16.31
N ARG A 353 -45.03 -19.08 17.37
CA ARG A 353 -45.31 -17.65 17.55
C ARG A 353 -44.80 -16.80 16.39
N SER A 354 -43.57 -17.04 15.93
CA SER A 354 -42.99 -16.29 14.80
C SER A 354 -43.70 -16.52 13.45
N ARG A 355 -44.34 -17.68 13.28
CA ARG A 355 -44.91 -18.14 11.99
C ARG A 355 -46.42 -18.23 11.97
N ASN A 356 -47.08 -17.80 13.04
CA ASN A 356 -48.53 -17.89 13.23
C ASN A 356 -49.07 -19.32 12.96
N SER A 357 -48.30 -20.35 13.36
CA SER A 357 -48.64 -21.76 13.15
C SER A 357 -49.39 -22.34 14.33
N THR A 358 -50.32 -23.25 14.07
CA THR A 358 -51.17 -23.93 15.06
C THR A 358 -50.68 -25.34 15.41
N VAL A 359 -49.53 -25.77 14.87
CA VAL A 359 -49.00 -27.13 15.07
C VAL A 359 -48.31 -27.23 16.44
N GLU A 360 -49.11 -27.42 17.49
CA GLU A 360 -48.63 -27.50 18.87
C GLU A 360 -49.32 -28.67 19.60
N SER A 361 -48.58 -29.76 19.83
CA SER A 361 -49.03 -30.94 20.58
C SER A 361 -47.91 -31.43 21.47
N GLU A 362 -48.22 -31.82 22.70
CA GLU A 362 -47.24 -32.37 23.64
C GLU A 362 -46.56 -33.64 23.09
N ALA A 363 -47.31 -34.48 22.39
CA ALA A 363 -46.77 -35.68 21.73
C ALA A 363 -45.78 -35.34 20.60
N LEU A 364 -45.97 -34.22 19.90
CA LEU A 364 -45.02 -33.77 18.87
C LEU A 364 -43.71 -33.28 19.50
N VAL A 365 -43.76 -32.60 20.66
CA VAL A 365 -42.57 -32.15 21.38
C VAL A 365 -41.74 -33.34 21.86
N GLU A 366 -42.39 -34.36 22.42
CA GLU A 366 -41.74 -35.60 22.83
C GLU A 366 -41.10 -36.32 21.64
N GLU A 367 -41.84 -36.50 20.53
CA GLU A 367 -41.33 -37.16 19.31
C GLU A 367 -40.17 -36.36 18.69
N LEU A 368 -40.25 -35.03 18.66
CA LEU A 368 -39.16 -34.16 18.20
C LEU A 368 -37.91 -34.37 19.04
N HIS A 369 -38.02 -34.33 20.36
CA HIS A 369 -36.88 -34.50 21.24
C HIS A 369 -36.29 -35.92 21.16
N GLU A 370 -37.14 -36.95 21.14
CA GLU A 370 -36.73 -38.35 21.04
C GLU A 370 -35.96 -38.63 19.74
N VAL A 371 -36.48 -38.18 18.59
CA VAL A 371 -35.88 -38.46 17.28
C VAL A 371 -34.64 -37.60 17.02
N THR A 372 -34.66 -36.33 17.45
CA THR A 372 -33.55 -35.40 17.18
C THR A 372 -32.49 -35.41 18.28
N HIS A 373 -32.79 -36.01 19.43
CA HIS A 373 -32.02 -35.90 20.68
C HIS A 373 -31.69 -34.45 21.06
N GLY A 374 -32.61 -33.53 20.73
CA GLY A 374 -32.45 -32.09 20.94
C GLY A 374 -31.39 -31.42 20.06
N HIS A 375 -30.88 -32.08 19.02
CA HIS A 375 -29.88 -31.49 18.14
C HIS A 375 -30.47 -30.29 17.38
N PRO A 376 -29.97 -29.05 17.57
CA PRO A 376 -30.67 -27.83 17.14
C PRO A 376 -31.01 -27.78 15.64
N LEU A 377 -30.08 -28.17 14.77
CA LEU A 377 -30.34 -28.22 13.32
C LEU A 377 -31.38 -29.28 12.96
N ALA A 378 -31.38 -30.43 13.63
CA ALA A 378 -32.32 -31.51 13.35
C ALA A 378 -33.73 -31.14 13.82
N VAL A 379 -33.86 -30.54 15.02
CA VAL A 379 -35.13 -29.97 15.52
C VAL A 379 -35.71 -28.99 14.51
N ARG A 380 -34.89 -28.05 14.00
CA ARG A 380 -35.34 -27.09 12.99
C ARG A 380 -35.81 -27.76 11.70
N LEU A 381 -34.98 -28.60 11.10
CA LEU A 381 -35.28 -29.18 9.79
C LEU A 381 -36.51 -30.08 9.87
N ALA A 382 -36.61 -30.86 10.96
CA ALA A 382 -37.79 -31.65 11.27
C ALA A 382 -39.05 -30.79 11.33
N ILE A 383 -39.08 -29.76 12.20
CA ILE A 383 -40.30 -28.97 12.37
C ILE A 383 -40.67 -28.18 11.10
N GLN A 384 -39.68 -27.73 10.34
CA GLN A 384 -39.91 -27.02 9.09
C GLN A 384 -40.66 -27.89 8.07
N LEU A 385 -40.26 -29.16 7.93
CA LEU A 385 -40.91 -30.09 7.02
C LEU A 385 -42.22 -30.65 7.59
N VAL A 386 -42.29 -30.92 8.90
CA VAL A 386 -43.56 -31.26 9.58
C VAL A 386 -44.61 -30.18 9.31
N HIS A 387 -44.26 -28.90 9.47
CA HIS A 387 -45.16 -27.78 9.17
C HIS A 387 -45.56 -27.72 7.69
N TYR A 388 -44.59 -27.91 6.79
CA TYR A 388 -44.85 -27.88 5.35
C TYR A 388 -45.80 -29.00 4.92
N MET A 389 -45.55 -30.23 5.36
CA MET A 389 -46.39 -31.39 5.09
C MET A 389 -47.75 -31.28 5.77
N PHE A 390 -47.80 -30.80 7.02
CA PHE A 390 -49.07 -30.58 7.72
C PHE A 390 -49.92 -29.51 7.03
N ALA A 391 -49.31 -28.41 6.56
CA ALA A 391 -50.03 -27.39 5.80
C ALA A 391 -50.62 -27.94 4.50
N ARG A 392 -49.92 -28.88 3.84
CA ARG A 392 -50.36 -29.53 2.60
C ARG A 392 -51.43 -30.60 2.81
N ASP A 393 -51.18 -31.53 3.73
CA ASP A 393 -51.92 -32.79 3.85
C ASP A 393 -52.90 -32.78 5.05
N GLN A 394 -52.83 -31.76 5.93
CA GLN A 394 -53.59 -31.65 7.19
C GLN A 394 -53.39 -32.85 8.15
N VAL A 395 -52.41 -33.70 7.87
CA VAL A 395 -52.01 -34.86 8.67
C VAL A 395 -50.60 -34.62 9.18
N LEU A 396 -50.39 -34.85 10.48
CA LEU A 396 -49.09 -34.73 11.13
C LEU A 396 -48.21 -35.95 10.77
N PRO A 397 -47.13 -35.78 9.99
CA PRO A 397 -46.22 -36.86 9.64
C PRO A 397 -45.38 -37.31 10.85
N SER A 398 -44.76 -38.49 10.79
CA SER A 398 -43.73 -38.86 11.78
C SER A 398 -42.50 -37.97 11.62
N VAL A 399 -41.94 -37.53 12.74
CA VAL A 399 -40.69 -36.77 12.77
C VAL A 399 -39.54 -37.57 12.15
N ARG A 400 -39.51 -38.90 12.33
CA ARG A 400 -38.42 -39.73 11.81
C ARG A 400 -38.52 -39.95 10.29
N ALA A 401 -39.73 -40.06 9.74
CA ALA A 401 -39.96 -40.15 8.29
C ALA A 401 -39.50 -38.88 7.54
N VAL A 402 -39.61 -37.72 8.19
CA VAL A 402 -39.15 -36.43 7.62
C VAL A 402 -37.65 -36.41 7.31
N PHE A 403 -36.84 -37.28 7.92
CA PHE A 403 -35.42 -37.38 7.59
C PHE A 403 -35.15 -38.00 6.22
N ASP A 404 -36.12 -38.71 5.65
CA ASP A 404 -36.04 -39.31 4.31
C ASP A 404 -36.58 -38.39 3.21
N GLU A 405 -37.18 -37.26 3.60
CA GLU A 405 -37.67 -36.25 2.69
C GLU A 405 -36.54 -35.41 2.11
N ARG A 406 -36.77 -34.88 0.91
CA ARG A 406 -35.80 -34.01 0.21
C ARG A 406 -35.60 -32.70 0.98
N LEU A 407 -34.37 -32.19 0.93
CA LEU A 407 -34.03 -30.92 1.56
C LEU A 407 -34.87 -29.76 0.99
N PRO A 408 -35.38 -28.83 1.82
CA PRO A 408 -36.08 -27.64 1.33
C PRO A 408 -35.17 -26.74 0.45
N VAL A 409 -35.74 -26.18 -0.64
CA VAL A 409 -35.03 -25.45 -1.73
C VAL A 409 -34.22 -24.21 -1.27
N ASP A 410 -34.45 -23.70 -0.06
CA ASP A 410 -33.84 -22.46 0.45
C ASP A 410 -32.43 -22.61 1.08
N GLU A 411 -31.86 -23.82 1.14
CA GLU A 411 -30.48 -24.02 1.59
C GLU A 411 -29.52 -24.10 0.39
N THR A 412 -28.49 -23.25 0.38
CA THR A 412 -27.65 -22.92 -0.79
C THR A 412 -27.01 -24.11 -1.53
N THR A 413 -27.47 -24.32 -2.77
CA THR A 413 -26.76 -24.46 -4.07
C THR A 413 -25.77 -25.61 -4.42
N THR A 414 -25.70 -26.75 -3.74
CA THR A 414 -24.98 -27.93 -4.34
C THR A 414 -25.61 -29.30 -4.11
N PHE A 415 -26.64 -29.42 -3.26
CA PHE A 415 -27.17 -30.72 -2.82
C PHE A 415 -28.70 -30.78 -2.89
N GLN A 416 -29.30 -30.43 -4.03
CA GLN A 416 -30.76 -30.38 -4.19
C GLN A 416 -31.45 -31.75 -4.17
N ASP A 417 -30.69 -32.84 -4.43
CA ASP A 417 -31.23 -34.21 -4.44
C ASP A 417 -31.00 -34.99 -3.14
N ALA A 418 -30.36 -34.40 -2.12
CA ALA A 418 -30.07 -35.07 -0.85
C ALA A 418 -31.27 -35.06 0.12
N THR A 419 -31.40 -36.13 0.92
CA THR A 419 -32.36 -36.20 2.03
C THR A 419 -31.90 -35.35 3.22
N VAL A 420 -32.82 -35.01 4.13
CA VAL A 420 -32.47 -34.33 5.39
C VAL A 420 -31.47 -35.14 6.22
N GLY A 421 -31.65 -36.46 6.30
CA GLY A 421 -30.72 -37.36 7.00
C GLY A 421 -29.32 -37.32 6.40
N ASP A 422 -29.20 -37.34 5.08
CA ASP A 422 -27.91 -37.21 4.38
C ASP A 422 -27.23 -35.88 4.65
N TYR A 423 -28.02 -34.81 4.70
CA TYR A 423 -27.52 -33.49 5.01
C TYR A 423 -27.03 -33.37 6.45
N LEU A 424 -27.76 -33.94 7.42
CA LEU A 424 -27.32 -34.00 8.82
C LEU A 424 -26.02 -34.80 8.97
N LEU A 425 -25.91 -35.97 8.34
CA LEU A 425 -24.68 -36.76 8.31
C LEU A 425 -23.51 -35.97 7.69
N LEU A 426 -23.77 -35.25 6.59
CA LEU A 426 -22.77 -34.38 5.98
C LEU A 426 -22.30 -33.29 6.96
N ARG A 427 -23.20 -32.69 7.75
CA ARG A 427 -22.83 -31.70 8.77
C ARG A 427 -21.99 -32.31 9.90
N PHE A 428 -22.34 -33.50 10.39
CA PHE A 428 -21.50 -34.20 11.38
C PHE A 428 -20.10 -34.50 10.86
N PHE A 429 -19.94 -34.79 9.57
CA PHE A 429 -18.67 -35.16 8.96
C PHE A 429 -17.92 -34.01 8.26
N GLN A 430 -18.51 -32.80 8.20
CA GLN A 430 -17.99 -31.66 7.44
C GLN A 430 -16.53 -31.29 7.77
N ARG A 431 -16.07 -31.56 9.00
CA ARG A 431 -14.74 -31.20 9.51
C ARG A 431 -13.97 -32.40 10.05
N ILE A 432 -14.25 -33.62 9.59
CA ILE A 432 -13.32 -34.71 9.87
C ILE A 432 -12.03 -34.47 9.09
N PRO A 433 -10.87 -34.43 9.77
CA PRO A 433 -9.59 -34.24 9.11
C PRO A 433 -9.31 -35.34 8.09
N GLY A 434 -8.98 -34.97 6.85
CA GLY A 434 -8.67 -35.94 5.78
C GLY A 434 -9.86 -36.50 5.01
N ALA A 435 -11.05 -35.87 5.10
CA ALA A 435 -12.24 -36.25 4.35
C ALA A 435 -12.69 -35.15 3.37
N GLU A 436 -11.75 -34.44 2.73
CA GLU A 436 -12.10 -33.33 1.84
C GLU A 436 -12.54 -33.84 0.45
N GLU A 437 -12.03 -34.99 -0.01
CA GLU A 437 -12.40 -35.59 -1.30
C GLU A 437 -13.61 -36.54 -1.18
N VAL A 438 -14.40 -36.66 -2.25
CA VAL A 438 -15.66 -37.44 -2.27
C VAL A 438 -15.46 -38.92 -1.83
N PRO A 439 -14.40 -39.64 -2.26
CA PRO A 439 -14.16 -41.02 -1.84
C PRO A 439 -13.83 -41.16 -0.34
N GLU A 440 -13.08 -40.21 0.22
CA GLU A 440 -12.68 -40.21 1.63
C GLU A 440 -13.88 -39.96 2.55
N ARG A 441 -14.81 -39.08 2.14
CA ARG A 441 -16.08 -38.86 2.87
C ARG A 441 -16.95 -40.10 2.90
N GLN A 442 -16.96 -40.86 1.82
CA GLN A 442 -17.72 -42.11 1.74
C GLN A 442 -17.10 -43.17 2.67
N ALA A 443 -15.77 -43.34 2.63
CA ALA A 443 -15.06 -44.24 3.54
C ALA A 443 -15.25 -43.87 5.02
N ALA A 444 -15.24 -42.56 5.35
CA ALA A 444 -15.55 -42.08 6.69
C ALA A 444 -16.98 -42.44 7.12
N ARG A 445 -17.96 -42.25 6.23
CA ARG A 445 -19.36 -42.62 6.51
C ARG A 445 -19.51 -44.12 6.76
N GLU A 446 -18.89 -44.96 5.95
CA GLU A 446 -18.94 -46.42 6.08
C GLU A 446 -18.29 -46.90 7.38
N ILE A 447 -17.11 -46.38 7.75
CA ILE A 447 -16.45 -46.78 8.99
C ILE A 447 -17.22 -46.34 10.23
N PHE A 448 -17.73 -45.10 10.24
CA PHE A 448 -18.53 -44.62 11.36
C PHE A 448 -19.89 -45.32 11.44
N ALA A 449 -20.47 -45.80 10.33
CA ALA A 449 -21.66 -46.64 10.34
C ALA A 449 -21.45 -47.94 11.13
N ARG A 450 -20.28 -48.57 10.97
CA ARG A 450 -19.90 -49.76 11.74
C ARG A 450 -19.70 -49.43 13.22
N LEU A 451 -18.99 -48.34 13.52
CA LEU A 451 -18.74 -47.86 14.89
C LEU A 451 -20.00 -47.36 15.60
N ALA A 452 -21.10 -47.09 14.88
CA ALA A 452 -22.38 -46.72 15.45
C ALA A 452 -23.23 -47.91 15.93
N ALA A 453 -22.93 -49.13 15.48
CA ALA A 453 -23.67 -50.32 15.91
C ALA A 453 -23.62 -50.54 17.44
N PRO A 454 -22.44 -50.59 18.10
CA PRO A 454 -22.37 -50.73 19.56
C PRO A 454 -22.80 -49.43 20.27
N ARG A 455 -23.24 -49.55 21.54
CA ARG A 455 -23.58 -48.39 22.38
C ARG A 455 -22.36 -47.67 22.92
N VAL A 456 -21.31 -48.43 23.20
CA VAL A 456 -20.04 -47.98 23.78
C VAL A 456 -18.89 -48.52 22.93
N LEU A 457 -17.90 -47.67 22.67
CA LEU A 457 -16.70 -47.98 21.91
C LEU A 457 -15.50 -48.06 22.84
N ASP A 458 -15.19 -49.28 23.30
CA ASP A 458 -13.95 -49.56 24.02
C ASP A 458 -12.79 -49.85 23.04
N ARG A 459 -11.56 -49.96 23.57
CA ARG A 459 -10.37 -50.29 22.77
C ARG A 459 -10.53 -51.58 21.94
N HIS A 460 -11.23 -52.56 22.49
CA HIS A 460 -11.37 -53.91 21.96
C HIS A 460 -12.40 -53.99 20.83
N VAL A 461 -13.52 -53.28 20.96
CA VAL A 461 -14.59 -53.11 19.98
C VAL A 461 -14.09 -52.33 18.78
N ILE A 462 -13.35 -51.23 19.00
CA ILE A 462 -12.71 -50.46 17.92
C ILE A 462 -11.79 -51.39 17.12
N ASN A 463 -10.94 -52.18 17.79
CA ASN A 463 -10.04 -53.12 17.12
C ASN A 463 -10.75 -54.18 16.26
N ALA A 464 -11.99 -54.51 16.59
CA ALA A 464 -12.77 -55.54 15.89
C ALA A 464 -13.48 -55.01 14.64
N LEU A 465 -13.90 -53.75 14.68
CA LEU A 465 -14.73 -53.12 13.64
C LEU A 465 -13.92 -52.38 12.58
N LEU A 466 -12.65 -52.06 12.85
CA LEU A 466 -11.76 -51.39 11.89
C LEU A 466 -11.19 -52.38 10.84
N PRO A 467 -11.13 -52.01 9.54
CA PRO A 467 -10.39 -52.76 8.54
C PRO A 467 -8.90 -52.90 8.88
N ARG A 468 -8.25 -53.94 8.35
CA ARG A 468 -6.83 -54.24 8.62
C ARG A 468 -5.86 -53.11 8.22
N GLU A 469 -6.26 -52.27 7.28
CA GLU A 469 -5.44 -51.18 6.73
C GLU A 469 -5.46 -49.90 7.58
N TRP A 470 -6.33 -49.85 8.60
CA TRP A 470 -6.52 -48.67 9.44
C TRP A 470 -5.69 -48.75 10.73
N ASP A 471 -5.07 -47.63 11.10
CA ASP A 471 -4.32 -47.50 12.35
C ASP A 471 -5.28 -47.22 13.51
N ARG A 472 -5.24 -48.11 14.50
CA ARG A 472 -6.12 -48.14 15.66
C ARG A 472 -5.83 -47.01 16.64
N ASP A 473 -4.56 -46.67 16.83
CA ASP A 473 -4.17 -45.62 17.76
C ASP A 473 -4.51 -44.24 17.18
N ASN A 474 -4.36 -44.07 15.86
CA ASN A 474 -4.84 -42.87 15.15
C ASN A 474 -6.36 -42.73 15.21
N MET A 475 -7.13 -43.84 15.09
CA MET A 475 -8.58 -43.78 15.23
C MET A 475 -8.99 -43.35 16.65
N ARG A 476 -8.36 -43.91 17.70
CA ARG A 476 -8.64 -43.50 19.08
C ARG A 476 -8.29 -42.02 19.30
N PHE A 477 -7.16 -41.57 18.77
CA PHE A 477 -6.78 -40.16 18.82
C PHE A 477 -7.81 -39.27 18.10
N LEU A 478 -8.24 -39.64 16.90
CA LEU A 478 -9.28 -38.94 16.16
C LEU A 478 -10.58 -38.85 16.99
N LEU A 479 -11.03 -39.95 17.60
CA LEU A 479 -12.23 -39.96 18.46
C LEU A 479 -12.15 -38.96 19.62
N THR A 480 -10.96 -38.70 20.18
CA THR A 480 -10.81 -37.67 21.24
C THR A 480 -10.99 -36.23 20.73
N GLN A 481 -10.80 -36.00 19.42
CA GLN A 481 -10.91 -34.68 18.80
C GLN A 481 -12.31 -34.40 18.24
N LEU A 482 -13.22 -35.38 18.22
CA LEU A 482 -14.55 -35.23 17.62
C LEU A 482 -15.57 -34.77 18.65
N SER A 483 -16.17 -33.59 18.46
CA SER A 483 -17.16 -33.04 19.42
C SER A 483 -18.49 -33.81 19.52
N PHE A 484 -18.78 -34.70 18.56
CA PHE A 484 -19.91 -35.63 18.62
C PHE A 484 -19.56 -36.92 19.36
N VAL A 485 -18.37 -37.04 19.95
CA VAL A 485 -17.95 -38.18 20.75
C VAL A 485 -17.77 -37.70 22.19
N SER A 486 -18.42 -38.37 23.15
CA SER A 486 -18.13 -38.18 24.56
C SER A 486 -17.17 -39.26 25.04
N ARG A 487 -16.25 -38.89 25.92
CA ARG A 487 -15.27 -39.79 26.53
C ARG A 487 -15.65 -40.03 27.98
N HIS A 488 -15.74 -41.29 28.38
CA HIS A 488 -15.96 -41.71 29.76
C HIS A 488 -14.83 -42.67 30.16
N GLY A 489 -13.78 -42.16 30.80
CA GLY A 489 -12.56 -42.93 31.05
C GLY A 489 -11.85 -43.30 29.74
N ASP A 490 -11.77 -44.59 29.43
CA ASP A 490 -11.16 -45.12 28.19
C ASP A 490 -12.17 -45.41 27.07
N ASP A 491 -13.47 -45.25 27.37
CA ASP A 491 -14.58 -45.58 26.49
C ASP A 491 -15.12 -44.34 25.76
N PHE A 492 -15.61 -44.55 24.53
CA PHE A 492 -16.18 -43.51 23.70
C PHE A 492 -17.67 -43.78 23.41
N VAL A 493 -18.47 -42.72 23.36
CA VAL A 493 -19.90 -42.79 23.00
C VAL A 493 -20.20 -41.78 21.91
N LEU A 494 -20.79 -42.24 20.80
CA LEU A 494 -21.19 -41.36 19.70
C LEU A 494 -22.48 -40.59 20.04
N HIS A 495 -22.62 -39.39 19.47
CA HIS A 495 -23.81 -38.58 19.61
C HIS A 495 -25.06 -39.37 19.19
N PRO A 496 -26.12 -39.45 20.03
CA PRO A 496 -27.27 -40.33 19.80
C PRO A 496 -27.92 -40.17 18.42
N LEU A 497 -28.20 -38.93 17.98
CA LEU A 497 -28.73 -38.68 16.63
C LEU A 497 -27.82 -39.20 15.51
N LEU A 498 -26.50 -38.99 15.62
CA LEU A 498 -25.55 -39.46 14.61
C LEU A 498 -25.58 -40.99 14.57
N ARG A 499 -25.61 -41.63 15.73
CA ARG A 499 -25.71 -43.08 15.87
C ARG A 499 -26.98 -43.62 15.22
N ASP A 500 -28.12 -42.96 15.41
CA ASP A 500 -29.41 -43.38 14.81
C ASP A 500 -29.40 -43.26 13.28
N LEU A 501 -28.87 -42.16 12.74
CA LEU A 501 -28.72 -41.97 11.29
C LEU A 501 -27.75 -42.99 10.67
N LEU A 502 -26.65 -43.29 11.36
CA LEU A 502 -25.63 -44.24 10.91
C LEU A 502 -26.08 -45.70 11.03
N ALA A 503 -26.84 -46.05 12.06
CA ALA A 503 -27.43 -47.38 12.21
C ALA A 503 -28.40 -47.68 11.06
N ARG A 504 -29.16 -46.67 10.60
CA ARG A 504 -29.99 -46.80 9.38
C ARG A 504 -29.14 -47.01 8.13
N ARG A 505 -28.05 -46.25 7.95
CA ARG A 505 -27.13 -46.44 6.82
C ARG A 505 -26.45 -47.81 6.83
N LEU A 506 -26.14 -48.36 8.00
CA LEU A 506 -25.59 -49.72 8.10
C LEU A 506 -26.59 -50.78 7.59
N ARG A 507 -27.91 -50.58 7.77
CA ARG A 507 -28.96 -51.48 7.23
C ARG A 507 -29.04 -51.46 5.71
N GLU A 508 -28.75 -50.31 5.10
CA GLU A 508 -28.78 -50.09 3.65
C GLU A 508 -27.48 -50.51 2.96
N ALA A 509 -26.44 -50.85 3.72
CA ALA A 509 -25.16 -51.27 3.18
C ALA A 509 -25.29 -52.60 2.41
N PRO A 510 -24.59 -52.74 1.26
CA PRO A 510 -24.56 -54.00 0.52
C PRO A 510 -24.00 -55.14 1.37
N ASP A 511 -24.32 -56.38 1.00
CA ASP A 511 -23.98 -57.56 1.79
C ASP A 511 -22.48 -57.96 1.64
N ASP A 512 -21.60 -57.16 2.25
CA ASP A 512 -20.15 -57.32 2.28
C ASP A 512 -19.63 -57.82 3.66
N GLU A 513 -18.32 -57.79 3.92
CA GLU A 513 -17.71 -58.20 5.22
C GLU A 513 -18.27 -57.41 6.42
N PHE A 514 -18.81 -56.20 6.18
CA PHE A 514 -19.28 -55.27 7.20
C PHE A 514 -20.75 -54.89 7.03
N SER A 515 -21.57 -55.78 6.47
CA SER A 515 -23.02 -55.62 6.41
C SER A 515 -23.67 -55.64 7.81
N HIS A 516 -24.89 -55.12 7.92
CA HIS A 516 -25.68 -55.10 9.18
C HIS A 516 -25.64 -56.43 9.93
N ILE A 517 -25.88 -57.52 9.22
CA ILE A 517 -25.93 -58.88 9.79
C ILE A 517 -24.56 -59.27 10.36
N ARG A 518 -23.47 -59.01 9.62
CA ARG A 518 -22.12 -59.41 10.06
C ARG A 518 -21.63 -58.59 11.24
N VAL A 519 -21.84 -57.28 11.22
CA VAL A 519 -21.45 -56.38 12.32
C VAL A 519 -22.19 -56.74 13.59
N HIS A 520 -23.52 -56.89 13.54
CA HIS A 520 -24.30 -57.24 14.73
C HIS A 520 -24.02 -58.66 15.23
N ARG A 521 -23.71 -59.64 14.35
CA ARG A 521 -23.28 -60.99 14.77
C ARG A 521 -21.94 -60.96 15.49
N LEU A 522 -20.95 -60.27 14.93
CA LEU A 522 -19.62 -60.13 15.53
C LEU A 522 -19.70 -59.46 16.91
N LEU A 523 -20.51 -58.40 17.03
CA LEU A 523 -20.69 -57.70 18.31
C LEU A 523 -21.44 -58.57 19.33
N LYS A 524 -22.49 -59.28 18.91
CA LYS A 524 -23.22 -60.23 19.77
C LYS A 524 -22.27 -61.27 20.37
N GLU A 525 -21.50 -61.96 19.53
CA GLU A 525 -20.54 -62.99 19.97
C GLU A 525 -19.50 -62.42 20.94
N ARG A 526 -19.03 -61.20 20.69
CA ARG A 526 -18.05 -60.52 21.54
C ARG A 526 -18.62 -60.14 22.89
N PHE A 527 -19.78 -59.48 22.93
CA PHE A 527 -20.42 -59.06 24.18
C PHE A 527 -20.88 -60.27 25.01
N ASP A 528 -21.33 -61.36 24.36
CA ASP A 528 -21.57 -62.65 25.02
C ASP A 528 -20.28 -63.17 25.69
N GLY A 529 -19.14 -63.13 24.98
CA GLY A 529 -17.83 -63.55 25.50
C GLY A 529 -17.28 -62.68 26.65
N LEU A 530 -17.62 -61.39 26.68
CA LEU A 530 -17.26 -60.45 27.75
C LEU A 530 -18.22 -60.52 28.96
N GLY A 531 -19.30 -61.29 28.87
CA GLY A 531 -20.34 -61.34 29.90
C GLY A 531 -21.21 -60.07 29.97
N GLN A 532 -21.12 -59.17 28.98
CA GLN A 532 -21.93 -57.96 28.87
C GLN A 532 -23.29 -58.29 28.24
N ARG A 533 -24.16 -58.87 29.07
CA ARG A 533 -25.40 -59.54 28.65
C ARG A 533 -26.39 -58.61 27.95
N GLU A 534 -26.57 -57.39 28.45
CA GLU A 534 -27.54 -56.44 27.88
C GLU A 534 -27.17 -56.04 26.44
N ASP A 535 -25.88 -55.77 26.17
CA ASP A 535 -25.39 -55.44 24.83
C ASP A 535 -25.47 -56.64 23.87
N ALA A 536 -25.17 -57.85 24.35
CA ALA A 536 -25.35 -59.05 23.53
C ALA A 536 -26.81 -59.24 23.11
N LEU A 537 -27.77 -58.99 24.01
CA LEU A 537 -29.20 -59.03 23.71
C LEU A 537 -29.65 -57.91 22.78
N TYR A 538 -29.08 -56.71 22.92
CA TYR A 538 -29.31 -55.60 21.98
C TYR A 538 -28.90 -56.00 20.54
N HIS A 539 -27.73 -56.61 20.38
CA HIS A 539 -27.27 -57.07 19.08
C HIS A 539 -28.02 -58.30 18.56
N ALA A 540 -28.47 -59.21 19.44
CA ALA A 540 -29.37 -60.31 19.08
C ALA A 540 -30.70 -59.77 18.54
N LEU A 541 -31.32 -58.80 19.23
CA LEU A 541 -32.57 -58.21 18.76
C LEU A 541 -32.39 -57.52 17.40
N ALA A 542 -31.25 -56.85 17.17
CA ALA A 542 -30.93 -56.25 15.88
C ALA A 542 -30.78 -57.26 14.72
N LEU A 543 -30.52 -58.53 15.02
CA LEU A 543 -30.50 -59.63 14.05
C LEU A 543 -31.89 -60.26 13.84
N GLY A 544 -32.91 -59.84 14.59
CA GLY A 544 -34.25 -60.43 14.59
C GLY A 544 -34.41 -61.61 15.57
N ASP A 545 -33.45 -61.86 16.45
CA ASP A 545 -33.42 -62.99 17.39
C ASP A 545 -34.31 -62.74 18.64
N VAL A 546 -35.60 -62.42 18.43
CA VAL A 546 -36.57 -62.07 19.49
C VAL A 546 -36.64 -63.15 20.59
N HIS A 547 -36.61 -64.42 20.19
CA HIS A 547 -36.69 -65.56 21.10
C HIS A 547 -35.55 -65.57 22.14
N PHE A 548 -34.35 -65.15 21.75
CA PHE A 548 -33.19 -65.11 22.65
C PHE A 548 -33.36 -64.07 23.76
N VAL A 549 -33.91 -62.89 23.42
CA VAL A 549 -34.24 -61.85 24.40
C VAL A 549 -35.34 -62.34 25.34
N ALA A 550 -36.40 -62.94 24.80
CA ALA A 550 -37.51 -63.45 25.59
C ALA A 550 -37.07 -64.55 26.57
N HIS A 551 -36.27 -65.51 26.10
CA HIS A 551 -35.73 -66.57 26.95
C HIS A 551 -34.84 -66.02 28.08
N ARG A 552 -34.11 -64.92 27.83
CA ARG A 552 -33.17 -64.36 28.79
C ARG A 552 -33.82 -63.48 29.85
N LEU A 553 -34.89 -62.76 29.51
CA LEU A 553 -35.67 -61.95 30.44
C LEU A 553 -36.64 -62.79 31.29
N ARG A 554 -36.95 -64.03 30.87
CA ARG A 554 -37.87 -64.94 31.59
C ARG A 554 -37.61 -65.06 33.09
N PRO A 555 -36.38 -65.30 33.59
CA PRO A 555 -36.13 -65.43 35.03
C PRO A 555 -36.53 -64.18 35.82
N HIS A 556 -36.33 -62.99 35.26
CA HIS A 556 -36.70 -61.74 35.93
C HIS A 556 -38.22 -61.52 36.01
N VAL A 557 -38.97 -62.02 35.02
CA VAL A 557 -40.43 -62.05 35.07
C VAL A 557 -40.93 -63.09 36.08
N ASP A 558 -40.33 -64.28 36.08
CA ASP A 558 -40.67 -65.37 37.02
C ASP A 558 -40.41 -64.94 38.48
N GLU A 559 -39.37 -64.14 38.71
CA GLU A 559 -39.00 -63.55 40.01
C GLU A 559 -39.86 -62.32 40.40
N ARG A 560 -40.77 -61.87 39.53
CA ARG A 560 -41.54 -60.60 39.68
C ARG A 560 -40.65 -59.38 39.94
N SER A 561 -39.45 -59.38 39.37
CA SER A 561 -38.53 -58.25 39.46
C SER A 561 -38.92 -57.19 38.43
N ASP A 562 -39.19 -55.96 38.86
CA ASP A 562 -39.50 -54.85 37.95
C ASP A 562 -38.33 -54.45 37.03
N GLY A 563 -37.15 -55.05 37.22
CA GLY A 563 -35.94 -54.82 36.43
C GLY A 563 -36.11 -55.11 34.93
N TRP A 564 -36.87 -56.16 34.58
CA TRP A 564 -36.99 -56.61 33.18
C TRP A 564 -37.60 -55.56 32.25
N ILE A 565 -38.45 -54.65 32.75
CA ILE A 565 -39.07 -53.58 31.95
C ILE A 565 -38.02 -52.54 31.53
N ALA A 566 -37.08 -52.19 32.41
CA ALA A 566 -36.00 -51.26 32.07
C ALA A 566 -34.96 -51.93 31.16
N GLU A 567 -34.63 -53.20 31.44
CA GLU A 567 -33.72 -53.98 30.59
C GLU A 567 -34.30 -54.14 29.19
N LEU A 568 -35.58 -54.50 29.07
CA LEU A 568 -36.28 -54.58 27.78
C LEU A 568 -36.35 -53.21 27.09
N ALA A 569 -36.63 -52.14 27.82
CA ALA A 569 -36.66 -50.79 27.26
C ALA A 569 -35.30 -50.39 26.66
N ALA A 570 -34.18 -50.77 27.29
CA ALA A 570 -32.83 -50.50 26.80
C ALA A 570 -32.47 -51.38 25.57
N ILE A 571 -32.88 -52.65 25.58
CA ILE A 571 -32.64 -53.59 24.47
C ILE A 571 -33.51 -53.24 23.25
N ALA A 572 -34.77 -52.85 23.47
CA ALA A 572 -35.76 -52.51 22.44
C ALA A 572 -35.42 -51.25 21.62
N GLU A 573 -34.33 -50.56 21.93
CA GLU A 573 -33.77 -49.51 21.08
C GLU A 573 -32.98 -50.09 19.88
N ALA A 574 -32.79 -51.41 19.81
CA ALA A 574 -32.09 -52.07 18.71
C ALA A 574 -32.67 -51.69 17.34
N PRO A 575 -31.84 -51.44 16.31
CA PRO A 575 -32.32 -51.25 14.95
C PRO A 575 -33.00 -52.52 14.46
N MET A 576 -34.15 -52.40 13.78
CA MET A 576 -34.79 -53.53 13.11
C MET A 576 -33.93 -54.01 11.92
N PRO A 577 -33.92 -55.31 11.58
CA PRO A 577 -33.21 -55.82 10.40
C PRO A 577 -33.72 -55.19 9.08
N PRO A 578 -32.96 -55.26 7.97
CA PRO A 578 -33.39 -54.74 6.67
C PRO A 578 -34.74 -55.34 6.23
N GLY A 579 -35.63 -54.52 5.64
CA GLY A 579 -37.00 -54.94 5.24
C GLY A 579 -38.07 -54.79 6.34
N GLU A 580 -37.67 -54.52 7.59
CA GLU A 580 -38.57 -54.28 8.71
C GLU A 580 -38.90 -52.79 8.95
N GLY A 581 -40.19 -52.42 8.98
CA GLY A 581 -40.66 -51.09 9.41
C GLY A 581 -40.76 -50.00 8.33
N GLU A 582 -40.57 -50.32 7.05
CA GLU A 582 -40.74 -49.42 5.90
C GLU A 582 -42.13 -49.56 5.26
N GLU A 583 -42.62 -48.52 4.57
CA GLU A 583 -43.76 -48.65 3.67
C GLU A 583 -43.40 -49.67 2.58
N ALA A 584 -44.14 -50.79 2.52
CA ALA A 584 -43.82 -51.93 1.68
C ALA A 584 -43.74 -51.54 0.19
N ARG A 585 -42.52 -51.32 -0.32
CA ARG A 585 -42.26 -51.12 -1.75
C ARG A 585 -42.22 -52.43 -2.53
N ASP A 586 -41.86 -53.55 -1.87
CA ASP A 586 -41.75 -54.88 -2.50
C ASP A 586 -42.57 -55.97 -1.79
N GLU A 587 -43.04 -56.92 -2.60
CA GLU A 587 -43.95 -58.02 -2.23
C GLU A 587 -43.29 -59.03 -1.27
N GLU A 588 -41.96 -59.19 -1.36
CA GLU A 588 -41.18 -60.19 -0.62
C GLU A 588 -40.99 -59.83 0.87
N SER A 589 -40.72 -58.55 1.17
CA SER A 589 -40.67 -58.02 2.55
C SER A 589 -42.04 -58.13 3.24
N ARG A 590 -43.12 -57.90 2.49
CA ARG A 590 -44.51 -58.07 2.95
C ARG A 590 -44.82 -59.53 3.30
N LEU A 591 -44.36 -60.48 2.47
CA LEU A 591 -44.49 -61.93 2.68
C LEU A 591 -43.70 -62.42 3.90
N TRP A 592 -42.49 -61.91 4.11
CA TRP A 592 -41.68 -62.24 5.29
C TRP A 592 -42.34 -61.75 6.59
N TRP A 593 -42.91 -60.54 6.59
CA TRP A 593 -43.69 -60.02 7.71
C TRP A 593 -45.02 -60.72 7.96
N GLN A 594 -45.72 -61.11 6.90
CA GLN A 594 -46.93 -61.92 7.03
C GLN A 594 -46.62 -63.31 7.60
N ARG A 595 -45.41 -63.85 7.44
CA ARG A 595 -44.98 -65.08 8.13
C ARG A 595 -44.76 -64.88 9.64
N LEU A 596 -44.27 -63.71 10.06
CA LEU A 596 -44.09 -63.35 11.49
C LEU A 596 -45.39 -62.92 12.18
N ARG A 597 -46.23 -62.11 11.52
CA ARG A 597 -47.51 -61.59 12.04
C ARG A 597 -48.73 -62.49 11.78
N GLY A 598 -48.61 -63.44 10.84
CA GLY A 598 -49.68 -64.35 10.46
C GLY A 598 -50.01 -65.34 11.58
N GLY A 599 -51.03 -65.00 12.37
CA GLY A 599 -51.57 -65.84 13.45
C GLY A 599 -52.09 -67.23 13.00
N THR A 600 -52.15 -67.51 11.70
CA THR A 600 -52.55 -68.82 11.14
C THR A 600 -51.36 -69.78 10.95
N ALA A 601 -50.17 -69.29 10.61
CA ALA A 601 -48.95 -70.12 10.52
C ALA A 601 -48.31 -70.34 11.91
N ARG A 602 -48.38 -69.34 12.80
CA ARG A 602 -47.96 -69.47 14.21
C ARG A 602 -48.81 -70.53 14.95
N ARG A 603 -50.09 -70.67 14.60
CA ARG A 603 -50.99 -71.71 15.16
C ARG A 603 -50.72 -73.13 14.66
N THR A 604 -50.03 -73.33 13.53
CA THR A 604 -49.75 -74.67 12.97
C THR A 604 -48.30 -75.12 13.20
N LEU A 605 -47.32 -74.21 13.24
CA LEU A 605 -45.93 -74.57 13.56
C LEU A 605 -45.70 -74.73 15.08
N HIS A 606 -46.35 -73.92 15.93
CA HIS A 606 -46.24 -74.08 17.39
C HIS A 606 -47.10 -75.23 17.94
N ARG A 607 -48.17 -75.66 17.25
CA ARG A 607 -48.95 -76.85 17.66
C ARG A 607 -48.19 -78.18 17.56
N ARG A 608 -47.08 -78.28 16.82
CA ARG A 608 -46.21 -79.47 16.84
C ARG A 608 -45.11 -79.40 17.91
N VAL A 609 -44.90 -78.25 18.55
CA VAL A 609 -43.85 -78.03 19.58
C VAL A 609 -44.45 -77.69 20.97
N ASP A 610 -45.77 -77.52 21.06
CA ASP A 610 -46.57 -77.11 22.23
C ASP A 610 -46.64 -78.10 23.42
N ARG A 611 -45.73 -79.07 23.53
CA ARG A 611 -45.52 -79.77 24.81
C ARG A 611 -44.34 -79.24 25.63
N VAL A 612 -43.52 -78.34 25.07
CA VAL A 612 -42.23 -77.96 25.69
C VAL A 612 -42.06 -76.45 25.90
N VAL A 613 -42.84 -75.57 25.25
CA VAL A 613 -42.72 -74.11 25.44
C VAL A 613 -43.81 -73.60 26.39
N ARG A 614 -43.40 -73.03 27.53
CA ARG A 614 -44.32 -72.45 28.53
C ARG A 614 -45.03 -71.21 27.97
N ARG A 615 -46.32 -71.05 28.30
CA ARG A 615 -47.20 -69.92 27.90
C ARG A 615 -46.56 -68.54 28.14
N GLU A 616 -45.78 -68.41 29.22
CA GLU A 616 -45.09 -67.18 29.62
C GLU A 616 -44.05 -66.72 28.60
N THR A 617 -43.35 -67.64 27.90
CA THR A 617 -42.31 -67.26 26.93
C THR A 617 -42.91 -66.63 25.66
N GLY A 618 -44.08 -67.10 25.20
CA GLY A 618 -44.78 -66.50 24.07
C GLY A 618 -45.35 -65.11 24.38
N LEU A 619 -45.86 -64.89 25.60
CA LEU A 619 -46.29 -63.56 26.07
C LEU A 619 -45.11 -62.58 26.14
N LEU A 620 -43.93 -63.07 26.53
CA LEU A 620 -42.71 -62.27 26.60
C LEU A 620 -42.16 -61.93 25.22
N GLU A 621 -42.23 -62.84 24.24
CA GLU A 621 -41.94 -62.52 22.84
C GLU A 621 -42.87 -61.42 22.29
N ASP A 622 -44.18 -61.51 22.58
CA ASP A 622 -45.14 -60.50 22.15
C ASP A 622 -44.89 -59.14 22.83
N ALA A 623 -44.47 -59.12 24.10
CA ALA A 623 -44.04 -57.91 24.80
C ALA A 623 -42.75 -57.32 24.21
N VAL A 624 -41.76 -58.16 23.87
CA VAL A 624 -40.52 -57.73 23.20
C VAL A 624 -40.85 -57.09 21.86
N ILE A 625 -41.65 -57.74 21.01
CA ILE A 625 -42.05 -57.22 19.70
C ILE A 625 -42.82 -55.91 19.85
N ALA A 626 -43.82 -55.84 20.74
CA ALA A 626 -44.62 -54.63 20.93
C ALA A 626 -43.75 -53.44 21.39
N THR A 627 -42.83 -53.68 22.31
CA THR A 627 -41.90 -52.65 22.82
C THR A 627 -40.90 -52.23 21.76
N TRP A 628 -40.38 -53.18 20.98
CA TRP A 628 -39.42 -52.94 19.91
C TRP A 628 -40.04 -52.17 18.74
N GLU A 629 -41.25 -52.55 18.30
CA GLU A 629 -42.01 -51.80 17.29
C GLU A 629 -42.27 -50.36 17.73
N LEU A 630 -42.35 -50.08 19.04
CA LEU A 630 -42.56 -48.74 19.56
C LEU A 630 -41.25 -47.96 19.77
N ARG A 631 -40.16 -48.60 20.23
CA ARG A 631 -38.91 -47.95 20.65
C ARG A 631 -37.75 -48.07 19.67
N SER A 632 -37.85 -48.90 18.64
CA SER A 632 -36.73 -49.13 17.72
C SER A 632 -36.27 -47.82 17.09
N ARG A 633 -34.94 -47.64 17.04
CA ARG A 633 -34.28 -46.48 16.42
C ARG A 633 -34.50 -46.38 14.91
N SER A 634 -34.90 -47.48 14.26
CA SER A 634 -35.12 -47.51 12.80
C SER A 634 -36.60 -47.42 12.38
N ARG A 635 -37.56 -47.26 13.30
CA ARG A 635 -38.98 -47.09 12.96
C ARG A 635 -39.25 -45.75 12.28
N THR A 636 -39.78 -45.75 11.07
CA THR A 636 -40.18 -44.52 10.35
C THR A 636 -41.65 -44.16 10.53
N ALA A 637 -42.51 -45.13 10.84
CA ALA A 637 -43.93 -44.90 11.09
C ALA A 637 -44.19 -44.13 12.41
N ARG A 638 -45.21 -43.27 12.41
CA ARG A 638 -45.61 -42.51 13.60
C ARG A 638 -46.25 -43.46 14.63
N PRO A 639 -45.90 -43.37 15.92
CA PRO A 639 -46.60 -44.12 16.96
C PRO A 639 -48.10 -43.83 16.94
N THR A 640 -48.92 -44.89 16.96
CA THR A 640 -50.37 -44.76 17.08
C THR A 640 -50.86 -45.14 18.48
N VAL A 641 -52.07 -44.73 18.83
CA VAL A 641 -52.71 -45.09 20.12
C VAL A 641 -52.77 -46.62 20.29
N GLU A 642 -53.02 -47.36 19.19
CA GLU A 642 -53.08 -48.83 19.21
C GLU A 642 -51.73 -49.48 19.54
N MET A 643 -50.61 -48.87 19.14
CA MET A 643 -49.28 -49.37 19.46
C MET A 643 -48.99 -49.25 20.97
N TYR A 644 -49.32 -48.09 21.57
CA TYR A 644 -49.22 -47.92 23.02
C TYR A 644 -50.15 -48.89 23.77
N ASP A 645 -51.36 -49.12 23.26
CA ASP A 645 -52.28 -50.12 23.83
C ASP A 645 -51.74 -51.54 23.76
N ARG A 646 -51.01 -51.88 22.70
CA ARG A 646 -50.37 -53.20 22.58
C ARG A 646 -49.24 -53.36 23.60
N VAL A 647 -48.42 -52.33 23.80
CA VAL A 647 -47.36 -52.32 24.82
C VAL A 647 -47.96 -52.43 26.22
N LEU A 648 -48.95 -51.60 26.56
CA LEU A 648 -49.58 -51.62 27.88
C LEU A 648 -50.25 -52.98 28.17
N ARG A 649 -50.97 -53.57 27.20
CA ARG A 649 -51.60 -54.89 27.36
C ARG A 649 -50.58 -56.00 27.57
N THR A 650 -49.56 -56.08 26.72
CA THR A 650 -48.53 -57.14 26.82
C THR A 650 -47.72 -57.07 28.12
N HIS A 651 -47.49 -55.87 28.67
CA HIS A 651 -46.85 -55.73 29.99
C HIS A 651 -47.79 -56.06 31.15
N GLN A 652 -49.08 -55.73 31.03
CA GLN A 652 -50.10 -56.12 32.02
C GLN A 652 -50.27 -57.63 32.10
N ASP A 653 -50.27 -58.33 30.95
CA ASP A 653 -50.35 -59.79 30.88
C ASP A 653 -49.15 -60.48 31.58
N LEU A 654 -48.03 -59.76 31.76
CA LEU A 654 -46.81 -60.20 32.44
C LEU A 654 -46.66 -59.62 33.86
N SER A 655 -47.72 -59.03 34.42
CA SER A 655 -47.71 -58.40 35.76
C SER A 655 -46.65 -57.29 35.95
N GLY A 656 -46.34 -56.53 34.90
CA GLY A 656 -45.36 -55.44 35.00
C GLY A 656 -45.79 -54.28 35.91
N SER A 657 -44.84 -53.67 36.62
CA SER A 657 -45.10 -52.55 37.53
C SER A 657 -45.74 -51.33 36.86
N GLU A 658 -46.83 -50.87 37.46
CA GLU A 658 -47.62 -49.70 37.06
C GLU A 658 -46.78 -48.41 36.99
N GLU A 659 -45.79 -48.26 37.87
CA GLU A 659 -44.93 -47.08 37.93
C GLU A 659 -44.04 -46.95 36.68
N ARG A 660 -43.51 -48.08 36.20
CA ARG A 660 -42.65 -48.17 35.01
C ARG A 660 -43.43 -47.95 33.70
N LEU A 661 -44.76 -48.12 33.71
CA LEU A 661 -45.64 -47.96 32.54
C LEU A 661 -46.31 -46.57 32.47
N SER A 662 -46.12 -45.73 33.49
CA SER A 662 -46.71 -44.39 33.58
C SER A 662 -46.36 -43.50 32.37
N GLY A 663 -45.13 -43.59 31.87
CA GLY A 663 -44.68 -42.86 30.67
C GLY A 663 -45.52 -43.17 29.44
N TYR A 664 -45.71 -44.46 29.11
CA TYR A 664 -46.53 -44.87 27.96
C TYR A 664 -47.97 -44.38 28.05
N ARG A 665 -48.55 -44.32 29.26
CA ARG A 665 -49.92 -43.82 29.44
C ARG A 665 -50.03 -42.31 29.30
N THR A 666 -49.03 -41.57 29.78
CA THR A 666 -48.98 -40.11 29.64
C THR A 666 -48.93 -39.73 28.17
N THR A 667 -48.04 -40.33 27.39
CA THR A 667 -47.93 -40.09 25.95
C THR A 667 -49.16 -40.57 25.19
N LYS A 668 -49.73 -41.73 25.56
CA LYS A 668 -51.01 -42.21 25.01
C LYS A 668 -52.14 -41.19 25.21
N ARG A 669 -52.33 -40.67 26.43
CA ARG A 669 -53.38 -39.68 26.73
C ARG A 669 -53.16 -38.38 25.95
N ALA A 670 -51.92 -37.91 25.85
CA ALA A 670 -51.57 -36.72 25.08
C ALA A 670 -51.92 -36.87 23.59
N LEU A 671 -51.70 -38.06 23.01
CA LEU A 671 -52.08 -38.40 21.63
C LEU A 671 -53.61 -38.48 21.46
N GLU A 672 -54.33 -39.11 22.39
CA GLU A 672 -55.80 -39.23 22.34
C GLU A 672 -56.51 -37.87 22.44
N HIS A 673 -55.98 -36.95 23.24
CA HIS A 673 -56.65 -35.68 23.56
C HIS A 673 -56.11 -34.49 22.78
N ASN A 674 -55.12 -34.69 21.89
CA ASN A 674 -54.39 -33.62 21.19
C ASN A 674 -54.03 -32.46 22.13
N THR A 675 -53.53 -32.79 23.32
CA THR A 675 -53.28 -31.78 24.35
C THR A 675 -52.23 -30.78 23.83
N PRO A 676 -52.57 -29.47 23.76
CA PRO A 676 -51.60 -28.47 23.33
C PRO A 676 -50.46 -28.42 24.34
N ALA A 677 -49.23 -28.30 23.85
CA ALA A 677 -48.07 -28.13 24.73
C ALA A 677 -48.25 -26.83 25.53
N SER A 678 -48.10 -26.88 26.85
CA SER A 678 -48.19 -25.66 27.65
C SER A 678 -47.01 -24.74 27.30
N PRO A 679 -47.24 -23.47 26.94
CA PRO A 679 -46.16 -22.58 26.56
C PRO A 679 -45.26 -22.32 27.79
N PRO A 680 -43.95 -22.61 27.73
CA PRO A 680 -43.05 -22.26 28.81
C PRO A 680 -42.99 -20.74 28.98
N ALA A 681 -42.45 -20.27 30.11
CA ALA A 681 -42.14 -18.85 30.29
C ALA A 681 -41.39 -18.35 29.05
N SER A 682 -41.91 -17.28 28.43
CA SER A 682 -41.29 -16.64 27.29
C SER A 682 -39.82 -16.39 27.61
N LEU A 683 -38.92 -16.65 26.66
CA LEU A 683 -37.54 -16.16 26.78
C LEU A 683 -37.61 -14.68 27.16
N PRO A 684 -36.70 -14.17 28.02
CA PRO A 684 -36.63 -12.74 28.26
C PRO A 684 -36.43 -12.05 26.91
N ARG A 685 -37.54 -11.55 26.33
CA ARG A 685 -37.52 -10.71 25.14
C ARG A 685 -36.58 -9.57 25.46
N GLN A 686 -35.74 -9.23 24.48
CA GLN A 686 -34.78 -8.12 24.49
C GLN A 686 -34.88 -7.33 25.78
N SER A 687 -34.00 -7.60 26.75
CA SER A 687 -33.96 -6.74 27.92
C SER A 687 -33.84 -5.31 27.39
N THR A 688 -34.90 -4.54 27.58
CA THR A 688 -34.93 -3.08 27.36
C THR A 688 -34.00 -2.36 28.35
N VAL A 689 -33.26 -3.13 29.15
CA VAL A 689 -32.13 -2.71 29.96
C VAL A 689 -31.03 -2.21 29.04
N GLY A 690 -31.10 -0.91 28.81
CA GLY A 690 -30.04 -0.09 28.27
C GLY A 690 -29.96 -0.13 26.76
N SER A 691 -30.63 0.83 26.11
CA SER A 691 -29.87 1.75 25.24
C SER A 691 -28.46 1.83 25.82
N TYR A 692 -27.43 1.26 25.17
CA TYR A 692 -26.04 1.50 25.55
C TYR A 692 -25.73 2.89 25.01
N PRO A 693 -26.11 3.98 25.69
CA PRO A 693 -26.04 5.28 25.09
C PRO A 693 -24.57 5.62 25.29
N TYR A 694 -23.78 5.62 24.21
CA TYR A 694 -22.62 6.46 24.24
C TYR A 694 -23.09 7.82 24.82
N PRO A 695 -22.52 8.29 25.94
CA PRO A 695 -23.14 9.38 26.69
C PRO A 695 -23.28 10.59 25.78
N ARG A 696 -24.50 11.13 25.64
CA ARG A 696 -24.78 12.32 24.83
C ARG A 696 -23.83 13.43 25.27
N ARG A 697 -22.98 13.90 24.35
CA ARG A 697 -22.09 15.02 24.64
C ARG A 697 -22.76 16.35 24.34
N TRP A 698 -22.98 17.10 25.41
CA TRP A 698 -23.16 18.56 25.44
C TRP A 698 -22.14 19.11 26.47
N PRO A 699 -21.35 20.16 26.21
CA PRO A 699 -20.91 20.77 24.95
C PRO A 699 -19.46 20.40 24.57
N GLY A 700 -19.12 20.67 23.30
CA GLY A 700 -17.82 20.36 22.70
C GLY A 700 -16.70 21.30 23.12
N ARG A 701 -15.59 20.72 23.63
CA ARG A 701 -14.26 21.35 23.60
C ARG A 701 -13.79 21.50 22.15
N ASN A 702 -14.35 22.48 21.44
CA ASN A 702 -13.94 22.87 20.10
C ASN A 702 -13.68 24.38 19.99
N GLY A 703 -13.53 25.12 21.09
CA GLY A 703 -13.04 26.51 21.03
C GLY A 703 -11.61 26.58 20.52
N VAL A 704 -10.70 25.83 21.16
CA VAL A 704 -9.27 25.81 20.79
C VAL A 704 -9.02 25.09 19.46
N ARG A 705 -9.78 24.02 19.17
CA ARG A 705 -9.63 23.27 17.91
C ARG A 705 -10.21 24.05 16.72
N ARG A 706 -11.31 24.79 16.90
CA ARG A 706 -11.81 25.70 15.86
C ARG A 706 -10.88 26.89 15.70
N ALA A 707 -10.37 27.49 16.78
CA ALA A 707 -9.37 28.56 16.68
C ALA A 707 -8.08 28.10 15.98
N ALA A 708 -7.58 26.89 16.26
CA ALA A 708 -6.44 26.32 15.56
C ALA A 708 -6.74 26.00 14.09
N VAL A 709 -7.93 25.47 13.77
CA VAL A 709 -8.34 25.24 12.38
C VAL A 709 -8.57 26.56 11.65
N TYR A 710 -9.18 27.56 12.27
CA TYR A 710 -9.34 28.90 11.70
C TYR A 710 -8.00 29.61 11.51
N LEU A 711 -7.07 29.48 12.45
CA LEU A 711 -5.70 29.99 12.32
C LEU A 711 -4.97 29.28 11.18
N VAL A 712 -5.07 27.95 11.09
CA VAL A 712 -4.45 27.18 10.00
C VAL A 712 -5.08 27.52 8.65
N VAL A 713 -6.40 27.67 8.57
CA VAL A 713 -7.11 28.07 7.35
C VAL A 713 -6.73 29.50 6.97
N LEU A 714 -6.67 30.43 7.92
CA LEU A 714 -6.28 31.82 7.67
C LEU A 714 -4.81 31.92 7.26
N LEU A 715 -3.93 31.12 7.87
CA LEU A 715 -2.53 30.99 7.47
C LEU A 715 -2.39 30.35 6.08
N LEU A 716 -3.23 29.36 5.73
CA LEU A 716 -3.24 28.73 4.41
C LEU A 716 -3.79 29.67 3.32
N VAL A 717 -4.81 30.45 3.62
CA VAL A 717 -5.36 31.49 2.72
C VAL A 717 -4.36 32.63 2.56
N ALA A 718 -3.75 33.09 3.65
CA ALA A 718 -2.71 34.11 3.60
C ALA A 718 -1.48 33.60 2.83
N TYR A 719 -1.06 32.36 3.04
CA TYR A 719 0.01 31.71 2.28
C TYR A 719 -0.37 31.55 0.80
N GLY A 720 -1.60 31.14 0.49
CA GLY A 720 -2.09 31.00 -0.88
C GLY A 720 -2.15 32.33 -1.63
N ALA A 721 -2.64 33.40 -0.97
CA ALA A 721 -2.68 34.75 -1.53
C ALA A 721 -1.26 35.32 -1.71
N ALA A 722 -0.39 35.15 -0.71
CA ALA A 722 1.02 35.52 -0.77
C ALA A 722 1.74 34.80 -1.92
N PHE A 723 1.51 33.49 -2.06
CA PHE A 723 2.10 32.67 -3.10
C PHE A 723 1.60 33.06 -4.50
N TYR A 724 0.30 33.32 -4.64
CA TYR A 724 -0.30 33.78 -5.90
C TYR A 724 0.25 35.14 -6.33
N LEU A 725 0.30 36.11 -5.42
CA LEU A 725 0.83 37.45 -5.67
C LEU A 725 2.33 37.42 -6.00
N HIS A 726 3.07 36.53 -5.33
CA HIS A 726 4.49 36.32 -5.60
C HIS A 726 4.70 35.68 -6.98
N ASN A 727 3.98 34.61 -7.31
CA ASN A 727 4.11 33.93 -8.60
C ASN A 727 3.61 34.79 -9.78
N SER A 728 2.66 35.72 -9.60
CA SER A 728 2.21 36.57 -10.71
C SER A 728 3.29 37.55 -11.18
N THR A 729 4.21 37.93 -10.29
CA THR A 729 5.21 38.98 -10.54
C THR A 729 6.65 38.45 -10.61
N HIS A 730 6.93 37.32 -9.97
CA HIS A 730 8.27 36.75 -9.87
C HIS A 730 8.30 35.33 -10.42
N CYS A 731 9.47 34.92 -10.93
CA CYS A 731 9.64 33.57 -11.45
C CYS A 731 9.67 32.55 -10.33
N LEU A 732 8.83 31.52 -10.48
CA LEU A 732 8.89 30.33 -9.63
C LEU A 732 10.17 29.58 -9.95
N ARG A 733 11.16 29.81 -9.09
CA ARG A 733 12.49 29.23 -9.22
C ARG A 733 12.46 27.74 -8.90
N TYR A 734 11.50 27.30 -8.08
CA TYR A 734 11.22 25.92 -7.64
C TYR A 734 9.74 25.77 -7.29
N GLY A 735 9.29 24.54 -6.97
CA GLY A 735 7.90 24.23 -6.59
C GLY A 735 7.41 24.94 -5.31
N ILE A 736 6.55 24.29 -4.53
CA ILE A 736 5.88 24.93 -3.38
C ILE A 736 6.95 25.35 -2.33
N TYR A 737 7.09 26.66 -2.09
CA TYR A 737 8.07 27.24 -1.15
C TYR A 737 7.87 26.75 0.31
N GLU A 738 8.93 26.79 1.11
CA GLU A 738 8.77 26.76 2.56
C GLU A 738 8.17 28.12 3.04
N PRO A 739 7.24 28.14 4.01
CA PRO A 739 6.59 29.39 4.44
C PRO A 739 7.56 30.48 4.93
N SER A 740 8.65 30.10 5.59
CA SER A 740 9.71 31.04 6.00
C SER A 740 10.44 31.65 4.80
N GLU A 741 10.54 30.91 3.69
CA GLU A 741 11.16 31.41 2.47
C GLU A 741 10.23 32.38 1.74
N LEU A 742 8.93 32.08 1.63
CA LEU A 742 7.95 33.00 1.02
C LEU A 742 7.83 34.32 1.81
N VAL A 743 7.91 34.27 3.15
CA VAL A 743 7.87 35.47 3.99
C VAL A 743 9.16 36.29 3.85
N ALA A 744 10.33 35.66 3.85
CA ALA A 744 11.60 36.35 3.58
C ALA A 744 11.63 36.95 2.16
N ASP A 745 11.05 36.24 1.18
CA ASP A 745 10.93 36.71 -0.18
C ASP A 745 9.97 37.89 -0.29
N LEU A 746 8.83 37.92 0.40
CA LEU A 746 7.93 39.07 0.46
C LEU A 746 8.53 40.27 1.20
N ALA A 747 9.33 40.03 2.25
CA ALA A 747 9.99 41.08 3.03
C ALA A 747 11.08 41.86 2.26
N GLY A 748 11.55 41.33 1.12
CA GLY A 748 12.58 42.01 0.30
C GLY A 748 14.01 41.67 0.67
N ASP A 749 14.19 40.68 1.54
CA ASP A 749 15.48 40.35 2.12
C ASP A 749 16.36 39.48 1.20
N ARG A 750 15.84 39.00 0.07
CA ARG A 750 16.53 38.07 -0.84
C ARG A 750 16.53 38.53 -2.30
N LEU A 751 17.48 37.98 -3.06
CA LEU A 751 17.61 38.20 -4.50
C LEU A 751 16.45 37.53 -5.26
N ARG A 752 15.83 38.27 -6.19
CA ARG A 752 14.63 37.85 -6.89
C ARG A 752 14.84 37.84 -8.40
N LEU A 753 14.07 36.99 -9.07
CA LEU A 753 13.91 37.01 -10.52
C LEU A 753 12.50 37.51 -10.88
N SER A 754 12.41 38.60 -11.61
CA SER A 754 11.17 39.22 -12.06
C SER A 754 10.72 38.62 -13.40
N LYS A 755 9.42 38.36 -13.55
CA LYS A 755 8.84 37.94 -14.83
C LYS A 755 8.70 39.14 -15.75
N VAL A 756 9.31 39.06 -16.94
CA VAL A 756 9.28 40.13 -17.95
C VAL A 756 9.14 39.49 -19.35
N ASP A 757 8.53 40.23 -20.29
CA ASP A 757 8.42 39.86 -21.71
C ASP A 757 7.91 38.43 -21.95
N GLU A 758 6.83 38.06 -21.24
CA GLU A 758 6.08 36.79 -21.33
C GLU A 758 6.82 35.48 -20.98
N VAL A 759 8.15 35.43 -21.06
CA VAL A 759 8.92 34.18 -20.91
C VAL A 759 10.25 34.34 -20.15
N GLN A 760 10.70 35.56 -19.86
CA GLN A 760 12.02 35.84 -19.27
C GLN A 760 11.96 36.04 -17.76
N CYS A 761 13.00 35.59 -17.05
CA CYS A 761 13.20 35.80 -15.62
C CYS A 761 14.46 36.62 -15.35
N ILE A 762 14.35 37.95 -15.33
CA ILE A 762 15.49 38.85 -15.13
C ILE A 762 15.79 39.09 -13.66
N GLY A 763 17.03 39.39 -13.29
CA GLY A 763 17.42 39.67 -11.90
C GLY A 763 18.51 38.75 -11.37
N MET A 764 18.63 38.62 -10.05
CA MET A 764 19.78 37.94 -9.41
C MET A 764 19.42 36.63 -8.69
N SER A 765 20.39 35.73 -8.58
CA SER A 765 20.16 34.32 -8.30
C SER A 765 21.39 33.62 -7.65
N GLU A 766 21.32 33.22 -6.36
CA GLU A 766 22.42 32.48 -5.67
C GLU A 766 22.31 30.93 -5.69
N ARG A 767 21.08 30.42 -5.67
CA ARG A 767 20.71 29.02 -5.79
C ARG A 767 20.68 28.59 -7.28
N PRO A 768 20.61 27.29 -7.61
CA PRO A 768 20.40 26.89 -9.00
C PRO A 768 19.11 27.51 -9.54
N GLY A 769 18.80 27.36 -10.82
CA GLY A 769 17.44 27.58 -11.27
C GLY A 769 17.31 27.87 -12.74
N ARG A 770 16.05 27.98 -13.18
CA ARG A 770 15.69 28.37 -14.54
C ARG A 770 15.56 29.88 -14.59
N PHE A 771 16.09 30.45 -15.68
CA PHE A 771 16.00 31.88 -15.99
C PHE A 771 14.93 32.17 -17.05
N ALA A 772 14.19 31.16 -17.50
CA ALA A 772 13.00 31.29 -18.34
C ALA A 772 11.78 30.62 -17.66
N TYR A 773 10.58 31.17 -17.88
CA TYR A 773 9.32 30.61 -17.36
C TYR A 773 8.37 30.18 -18.49
N GLY A 774 7.60 29.12 -18.25
CA GLY A 774 6.73 28.50 -19.26
C GLY A 774 6.88 26.98 -19.31
N ASP A 775 6.32 26.36 -20.36
CA ASP A 775 6.37 24.91 -20.56
C ASP A 775 7.82 24.44 -20.80
N PRO A 776 8.37 23.53 -19.96
CA PRO A 776 9.72 22.98 -20.12
C PRO A 776 9.96 22.27 -21.45
N THR A 777 8.91 21.76 -22.09
CA THR A 777 9.01 21.02 -23.36
C THR A 777 9.23 21.92 -24.56
N LEU A 778 9.02 23.23 -24.41
CA LEU A 778 9.20 24.24 -25.43
C LEU A 778 10.56 24.96 -25.35
N GLN A 779 11.49 24.45 -24.54
CA GLN A 779 12.82 25.04 -24.32
C GLN A 779 13.81 24.61 -25.41
N ASN A 780 14.70 25.52 -25.81
CA ASN A 780 15.80 25.21 -26.71
C ASN A 780 16.99 24.55 -25.94
N SER A 781 18.02 24.12 -26.66
CA SER A 781 19.21 23.48 -26.08
C SER A 781 19.95 24.37 -25.08
N ASP A 782 19.95 25.67 -25.32
CA ASP A 782 20.78 26.62 -24.58
C ASP A 782 20.13 26.97 -23.23
N ASP A 783 18.80 27.12 -23.20
CA ASP A 783 18.02 27.28 -21.95
C ASP A 783 18.27 26.10 -21.00
N ALA A 784 18.30 24.88 -21.56
CA ALA A 784 18.55 23.66 -20.79
C ALA A 784 19.99 23.63 -20.25
N GLU A 785 20.98 23.97 -21.08
CA GLU A 785 22.38 24.02 -20.68
C GLU A 785 22.65 25.12 -19.62
N VAL A 786 22.05 26.31 -19.77
CA VAL A 786 22.11 27.38 -18.75
C VAL A 786 21.61 26.88 -17.40
N GLY A 787 20.50 26.15 -17.38
CA GLY A 787 19.96 25.57 -16.15
C GLY A 787 20.91 24.56 -15.49
N GLU A 788 21.59 23.74 -16.28
CA GLU A 788 22.55 22.75 -15.80
C GLU A 788 23.86 23.40 -15.32
N LEU A 789 24.40 24.39 -16.03
CA LEU A 789 25.56 25.18 -15.60
C LEU A 789 25.28 25.95 -14.30
N ALA A 790 24.10 26.58 -14.19
CA ALA A 790 23.68 27.25 -12.96
C ALA A 790 23.61 26.29 -11.76
N LYS A 791 23.26 25.02 -12.00
CA LYS A 791 23.28 23.97 -10.98
C LYS A 791 24.69 23.57 -10.57
N LEU A 792 25.60 23.41 -11.53
CA LEU A 792 27.00 23.13 -11.22
C LEU A 792 27.64 24.24 -10.37
N ILE A 793 27.38 25.50 -10.70
CA ILE A 793 27.83 26.66 -9.91
C ILE A 793 27.22 26.66 -8.51
N ALA A 794 25.93 26.38 -8.40
CA ALA A 794 25.27 26.31 -7.10
C ALA A 794 25.78 25.16 -6.21
N ASP A 795 26.15 24.02 -6.81
CA ASP A 795 26.75 22.90 -6.09
C ASP A 795 28.14 23.29 -5.52
N GLU A 796 28.93 24.07 -6.27
CA GLU A 796 30.20 24.62 -5.78
C GLU A 796 29.97 25.70 -4.70
N ASN A 797 28.99 26.59 -4.87
CA ASN A 797 28.58 27.56 -3.83
C ASN A 797 28.17 26.85 -2.53
N ALA A 798 27.47 25.72 -2.62
CA ALA A 798 27.06 24.93 -1.46
C ALA A 798 28.27 24.29 -0.75
N ARG A 799 29.35 23.98 -1.46
CA ARG A 799 30.61 23.54 -0.84
C ARG A 799 31.28 24.69 -0.09
N VAL A 800 31.31 25.88 -0.69
CA VAL A 800 31.82 27.10 -0.03
C VAL A 800 31.05 27.37 1.27
N ALA A 801 29.73 27.30 1.25
CA ALA A 801 28.90 27.53 2.45
C ALA A 801 29.12 26.51 3.57
N LYS A 802 29.59 25.29 3.25
CA LYS A 802 29.92 24.26 4.25
C LYS A 802 31.29 24.47 4.89
N ALA A 803 32.20 25.14 4.20
CA ALA A 803 33.56 25.43 4.67
C ALA A 803 33.57 26.66 5.60
N LYS A 804 32.96 26.54 6.78
CA LYS A 804 32.78 27.65 7.75
C LYS A 804 34.09 28.23 8.30
N ASP A 805 35.18 27.48 8.25
CA ASP A 805 36.48 27.86 8.80
C ASP A 805 37.34 28.70 7.84
N ARG A 806 36.78 29.10 6.68
CA ARG A 806 37.47 29.90 5.66
C ARG A 806 36.63 31.12 5.24
N PRO A 807 37.26 32.29 5.03
CA PRO A 807 36.56 33.43 4.44
C PRO A 807 36.13 33.10 3.01
N ASN A 808 35.08 33.76 2.54
CA ASN A 808 34.64 33.67 1.16
C ASN A 808 34.32 35.05 0.60
N VAL A 809 34.55 35.20 -0.70
CA VAL A 809 34.18 36.37 -1.49
C VAL A 809 33.15 35.98 -2.52
N THR A 810 32.30 36.94 -2.87
CA THR A 810 31.22 36.79 -3.82
C THR A 810 31.53 37.56 -5.08
N ILE A 811 31.47 36.87 -6.22
CA ILE A 811 31.59 37.47 -7.54
C ILE A 811 30.23 37.31 -8.23
N VAL A 812 29.66 38.42 -8.70
CA VAL A 812 28.42 38.35 -9.48
C VAL A 812 28.77 38.09 -10.93
N VAL A 813 28.21 37.04 -11.54
CA VAL A 813 28.33 36.75 -12.97
C VAL A 813 27.07 37.27 -13.64
N ALA A 814 27.16 38.43 -14.30
CA ALA A 814 26.02 39.09 -14.92
C ALA A 814 26.02 38.82 -16.42
N THR A 815 24.96 38.25 -16.99
CA THR A 815 24.93 37.89 -18.41
C THR A 815 23.51 37.64 -18.92
N MET A 816 23.36 37.26 -20.18
CA MET A 816 22.09 36.88 -20.79
C MET A 816 21.80 35.40 -20.50
N LEU A 817 20.82 35.11 -19.65
CA LEU A 817 20.47 33.74 -19.22
C LEU A 817 19.08 33.30 -19.68
N SER A 818 18.36 34.15 -20.43
CA SER A 818 17.04 33.85 -20.97
C SER A 818 16.75 34.71 -22.20
N SER A 819 16.10 34.16 -23.23
CA SER A 819 15.64 34.92 -24.40
C SER A 819 14.12 34.93 -24.53
N LYS A 820 13.60 35.95 -25.22
CA LYS A 820 12.18 36.04 -25.60
C LYS A 820 11.91 35.21 -26.86
N GLU A 821 12.94 35.02 -27.69
CA GLU A 821 12.86 34.24 -28.92
C GLU A 821 13.21 32.78 -28.62
N ARG A 822 12.20 31.93 -28.61
CA ARG A 822 12.35 30.51 -28.20
C ARG A 822 13.04 29.63 -29.24
N VAL A 823 13.10 30.08 -30.48
CA VAL A 823 13.58 29.28 -31.64
C VAL A 823 15.02 29.64 -32.01
N LYS A 824 15.53 30.81 -31.62
CA LYS A 824 16.92 31.22 -31.89
C LYS A 824 17.84 30.86 -30.72
N ARG A 825 19.09 30.53 -31.04
CA ARG A 825 20.17 30.22 -30.08
C ARG A 825 20.83 31.49 -29.53
N ASP A 826 20.00 32.37 -28.96
CA ASP A 826 20.40 33.72 -28.52
C ASP A 826 21.23 33.75 -27.22
N LEU A 827 21.44 32.59 -26.58
CA LEU A 827 22.09 32.49 -25.27
C LEU A 827 23.53 31.99 -25.34
N SER A 828 24.11 31.83 -26.52
CA SER A 828 25.47 31.32 -26.71
C SER A 828 26.52 32.11 -25.90
N ALA A 829 26.43 33.44 -25.88
CA ALA A 829 27.31 34.29 -25.06
C ALA A 829 27.15 34.00 -23.54
N GLY A 830 25.91 33.86 -23.05
CA GLY A 830 25.64 33.52 -21.66
C GLY A 830 26.12 32.12 -21.27
N VAL A 831 25.92 31.14 -22.16
CA VAL A 831 26.46 29.77 -22.00
C VAL A 831 27.98 29.80 -21.91
N ASN A 832 28.65 30.56 -22.79
CA ASN A 832 30.11 30.67 -22.78
C ASN A 832 30.62 31.27 -21.45
N GLU A 833 29.95 32.32 -20.97
CA GLU A 833 30.32 32.98 -19.71
C GLU A 833 30.12 32.06 -18.51
N LEU A 834 29.01 31.32 -18.44
CA LEU A 834 28.77 30.36 -17.36
C LEU A 834 29.76 29.19 -17.37
N ARG A 835 30.12 28.66 -18.55
CA ARG A 835 31.13 27.60 -18.68
C ARG A 835 32.48 28.05 -18.12
N GLY A 836 32.94 29.23 -18.53
CA GLY A 836 34.21 29.79 -18.06
C GLY A 836 34.19 30.10 -16.57
N ALA A 837 33.12 30.75 -16.09
CA ALA A 837 32.97 31.10 -14.68
C ALA A 837 32.93 29.86 -13.76
N TYR A 838 32.19 28.81 -14.14
CA TYR A 838 32.15 27.56 -13.39
C TYR A 838 33.54 26.91 -13.28
N LEU A 839 34.28 26.82 -14.40
CA LEU A 839 35.61 26.21 -14.41
C LEU A 839 36.58 26.98 -13.51
N ALA A 840 36.57 28.32 -13.59
CA ALA A 840 37.40 29.18 -12.75
C ALA A 840 37.07 29.03 -11.26
N GLN A 841 35.77 29.03 -10.91
CA GLN A 841 35.33 28.81 -9.54
C GLN A 841 35.79 27.46 -9.01
N ARG A 842 35.52 26.39 -9.76
CA ARG A 842 35.82 25.03 -9.32
C ARG A 842 37.32 24.81 -9.18
N GLU A 843 38.12 25.29 -10.12
CA GLU A 843 39.57 25.19 -10.01
C GLU A 843 40.11 25.99 -8.83
N TRP A 844 39.69 27.25 -8.66
CA TRP A 844 40.11 28.08 -7.54
C TRP A 844 39.79 27.43 -6.19
N ASN A 845 38.57 26.91 -6.05
CA ASN A 845 38.12 26.27 -4.81
C ASN A 845 38.75 24.87 -4.57
N LEU A 846 39.31 24.22 -5.59
CA LEU A 846 40.01 22.93 -5.48
C LEU A 846 41.51 23.08 -5.18
N LEU A 847 42.10 24.25 -5.39
CA LEU A 847 43.49 24.56 -5.03
C LEU A 847 43.63 24.72 -3.50
N ASP A 848 43.27 23.67 -2.77
CA ASP A 848 43.53 23.51 -1.33
C ASP A 848 45.03 23.25 -1.12
N GLY A 849 45.76 24.20 -0.52
CA GLY A 849 47.03 23.85 0.14
C GLY A 849 48.20 24.83 0.12
N VAL A 850 48.14 25.99 -0.54
CA VAL A 850 49.34 26.88 -0.61
C VAL A 850 49.20 28.19 0.19
N ALA A 851 47.97 28.68 0.39
CA ALA A 851 47.67 29.82 1.27
C ALA A 851 46.20 29.74 1.71
N ARG A 852 45.85 30.33 2.87
CA ARG A 852 44.46 30.41 3.38
C ARG A 852 43.60 31.37 2.54
N ASN A 853 43.51 31.13 1.23
CA ASN A 853 42.83 32.02 0.30
C ASN A 853 41.32 31.99 0.50
N PRO A 854 40.62 33.12 0.31
CA PRO A 854 39.17 33.15 0.39
C PRO A 854 38.55 32.29 -0.72
N LEU A 855 37.52 31.54 -0.36
CA LEU A 855 36.74 30.74 -1.30
C LEU A 855 35.89 31.64 -2.19
N VAL A 856 35.70 31.23 -3.44
CA VAL A 856 34.90 32.00 -4.42
C VAL A 856 33.50 31.45 -4.50
N ARG A 857 32.53 32.33 -4.20
CA ARG A 857 31.10 32.12 -4.41
C ARG A 857 30.65 32.92 -5.64
N LEU A 858 29.91 32.29 -6.55
CA LEU A 858 29.36 32.97 -7.72
C LEU A 858 27.86 33.22 -7.56
N VAL A 859 27.40 34.44 -7.84
CA VAL A 859 25.98 34.78 -7.87
C VAL A 859 25.60 35.16 -9.30
N LEU A 860 24.60 34.50 -9.86
CA LEU A 860 24.22 34.73 -11.24
C LEU A 860 23.25 35.92 -11.34
N ALA A 861 23.44 36.77 -12.33
CA ALA A 861 22.53 37.87 -12.64
C ALA A 861 22.14 37.81 -14.12
N ASN A 862 20.84 37.77 -14.40
CA ASN A 862 20.29 37.64 -15.74
C ASN A 862 19.84 39.00 -16.29
N PHE A 863 20.52 39.50 -17.32
CA PHE A 863 20.22 40.71 -18.06
C PHE A 863 19.09 40.56 -19.11
N GLY A 864 18.55 39.34 -19.28
CA GLY A 864 17.60 39.03 -20.35
C GLY A 864 18.28 38.96 -21.72
N GLY A 865 17.50 38.63 -22.75
CA GLY A 865 18.00 38.51 -24.12
C GLY A 865 18.57 39.84 -24.62
N GLU A 866 19.66 39.78 -25.39
CA GLU A 866 20.36 40.96 -25.93
C GLU A 866 20.78 41.98 -24.86
N SER A 867 20.94 41.55 -23.60
CA SER A 867 21.21 42.41 -22.45
C SER A 867 20.17 43.53 -22.26
N ALA A 868 18.93 43.38 -22.76
CA ALA A 868 17.92 44.44 -22.78
C ALA A 868 17.61 45.03 -21.39
N HIS A 869 17.73 44.21 -20.33
CA HIS A 869 17.42 44.59 -18.95
C HIS A 869 18.68 44.84 -18.09
N ALA A 870 19.86 44.98 -18.70
CA ALA A 870 21.14 45.11 -17.98
C ALA A 870 21.16 46.22 -16.93
N LYS A 871 20.67 47.42 -17.26
CA LYS A 871 20.60 48.55 -16.32
C LYS A 871 19.80 48.23 -15.06
N VAL A 872 18.59 47.67 -15.24
CA VAL A 872 17.68 47.33 -14.14
C VAL A 872 18.32 46.32 -13.20
N VAL A 873 19.01 45.33 -13.76
CA VAL A 873 19.66 44.28 -12.98
C VAL A 873 20.94 44.81 -12.31
N ALA A 874 21.68 45.72 -12.95
CA ALA A 874 22.82 46.39 -12.36
C ALA A 874 22.45 47.22 -11.12
N GLU A 875 21.29 47.87 -11.13
CA GLU A 875 20.74 48.55 -9.94
C GLU A 875 20.46 47.53 -8.80
N GLN A 876 19.96 46.33 -9.12
CA GLN A 876 19.78 45.26 -8.12
C GLN A 876 21.13 44.77 -7.57
N ILE A 877 22.13 44.58 -8.45
CA ILE A 877 23.50 44.20 -8.07
C ILE A 877 24.11 45.25 -7.14
N LYS A 878 23.93 46.53 -7.46
CA LYS A 878 24.38 47.65 -6.64
C LYS A 878 23.81 47.56 -5.22
N SER A 879 22.49 47.41 -5.09
CA SER A 879 21.82 47.27 -3.79
C SER A 879 22.20 45.98 -3.06
N TYR A 880 22.46 44.89 -3.79
CA TYR A 880 22.93 43.65 -3.19
C TYR A 880 24.35 43.79 -2.61
N ALA A 881 25.28 44.40 -3.36
CA ALA A 881 26.65 44.64 -2.92
C ALA A 881 26.77 45.64 -1.75
N GLU A 882 25.73 46.43 -1.49
CA GLU A 882 25.66 47.31 -0.31
C GLU A 882 25.24 46.55 0.95
N ARG A 883 24.37 45.56 0.79
CA ARG A 883 23.90 44.69 1.88
C ARG A 883 24.91 43.60 2.22
N ASP A 884 25.53 43.00 1.20
CA ASP A 884 26.52 41.94 1.35
C ASP A 884 27.92 42.44 0.98
N ARG A 885 28.74 42.69 2.01
CA ARG A 885 30.12 43.16 1.85
C ARG A 885 31.07 42.13 1.26
N THR A 886 30.67 40.85 1.16
CA THR A 886 31.46 39.82 0.49
C THR A 886 31.44 40.00 -1.02
N VAL A 887 30.51 40.80 -1.58
CA VAL A 887 30.46 41.09 -3.02
C VAL A 887 31.62 42.00 -3.41
N VAL A 888 32.62 41.43 -4.08
CA VAL A 888 33.87 42.12 -4.40
C VAL A 888 33.96 42.61 -5.84
N ALA A 889 33.25 41.98 -6.78
CA ALA A 889 33.21 42.40 -8.18
C ALA A 889 32.01 41.81 -8.95
N VAL A 890 31.79 42.35 -10.14
CA VAL A 890 30.90 41.81 -11.18
C VAL A 890 31.77 41.35 -12.34
N THR A 891 31.47 40.19 -12.91
CA THR A 891 32.15 39.62 -14.08
C THR A 891 31.13 39.29 -15.17
N GLY A 892 31.61 39.08 -16.40
CA GLY A 892 30.75 38.83 -17.55
C GLY A 892 30.34 40.15 -18.20
N LEU A 893 29.07 40.51 -18.03
CA LEU A 893 28.32 41.67 -18.53
C LEU A 893 27.68 41.47 -19.91
N GLY A 894 27.77 40.27 -20.47
CA GLY A 894 27.06 39.90 -21.70
C GLY A 894 27.56 40.68 -22.91
N GLN A 895 26.63 41.22 -23.71
CA GLN A 895 26.97 41.94 -24.95
C GLN A 895 27.23 43.43 -24.72
N SER A 896 28.13 44.01 -25.52
CA SER A 896 28.26 45.47 -25.64
C SER A 896 26.99 46.04 -26.29
N ARG A 897 26.14 46.67 -25.48
CA ARG A 897 24.84 47.25 -25.83
C ARG A 897 24.67 48.57 -25.06
N ALA A 898 23.78 49.44 -25.53
CA ALA A 898 23.50 50.70 -24.81
C ALA A 898 23.00 50.46 -23.37
N SER A 899 22.19 49.41 -23.16
CA SER A 899 21.74 48.97 -21.83
C SER A 899 22.89 48.52 -20.92
N THR A 900 23.92 47.89 -21.49
CA THR A 900 25.15 47.48 -20.79
C THR A 900 25.98 48.69 -20.41
N ALA A 901 26.10 49.71 -21.27
CA ALA A 901 26.75 50.97 -20.91
C ALA A 901 26.09 51.62 -19.68
N ALA A 902 24.75 51.68 -19.66
CA ALA A 902 24.00 52.19 -18.53
C ALA A 902 24.14 51.31 -17.26
N ALA A 903 24.36 50.00 -17.42
CA ALA A 903 24.69 49.11 -16.31
C ALA A 903 26.07 49.41 -15.68
N LEU A 904 27.07 49.71 -16.52
CA LEU A 904 28.41 50.12 -16.06
C LEU A 904 28.33 51.42 -15.25
N GLU A 905 27.59 52.41 -15.76
CA GLU A 905 27.35 53.68 -15.06
C GLU A 905 26.65 53.48 -13.71
N ALA A 906 25.67 52.56 -13.63
CA ALA A 906 24.95 52.29 -12.40
C ALA A 906 25.82 51.69 -11.29
N LEU A 907 26.84 50.90 -11.66
CA LEU A 907 27.77 50.21 -10.75
C LEU A 907 29.03 51.03 -10.43
N ALA A 908 29.32 52.05 -11.24
CA ALA A 908 30.39 53.01 -11.03
C ALA A 908 30.20 53.82 -9.72
N PRO A 909 31.28 54.44 -9.19
CA PRO A 909 31.17 55.39 -8.09
C PRO A 909 30.24 56.56 -8.43
N SER A 910 29.48 57.05 -7.45
CA SER A 910 28.60 58.22 -7.58
C SER A 910 28.83 59.20 -6.43
N LYS A 911 28.21 60.39 -6.49
CA LYS A 911 28.29 61.39 -5.42
C LYS A 911 27.86 60.83 -4.05
N ASP A 912 26.84 59.98 -4.05
CA ASP A 912 26.30 59.35 -2.84
C ASP A 912 27.11 58.12 -2.39
N ARG A 913 28.01 57.63 -3.25
CA ARG A 913 28.79 56.40 -3.00
C ARG A 913 30.19 56.48 -3.61
N GLN A 914 31.15 56.78 -2.75
CA GLN A 914 32.55 56.98 -3.14
C GLN A 914 33.27 55.69 -3.63
N VAL A 915 32.74 54.49 -3.34
CA VAL A 915 33.35 53.20 -3.77
C VAL A 915 32.38 52.43 -4.64
N GLY A 916 32.68 52.31 -5.94
CA GLY A 916 31.92 51.53 -6.92
C GLY A 916 32.02 50.01 -6.72
N VAL A 917 31.39 49.24 -7.60
CA VAL A 917 31.64 47.78 -7.72
C VAL A 917 32.62 47.57 -8.87
N PRO A 918 33.80 46.97 -8.67
CA PRO A 918 34.69 46.59 -9.76
C PRO A 918 33.96 45.69 -10.76
N MET A 919 34.09 46.01 -12.04
CA MET A 919 33.45 45.29 -13.14
C MET A 919 34.54 44.74 -14.04
N VAL A 920 34.50 43.44 -14.32
CA VAL A 920 35.46 42.75 -15.19
C VAL A 920 34.71 42.12 -16.37
N GLY A 921 34.69 42.84 -17.48
CA GLY A 921 34.09 42.41 -18.74
C GLY A 921 34.80 41.20 -19.33
N SER A 922 34.06 40.15 -19.67
CA SER A 922 34.57 38.97 -20.39
C SER A 922 34.85 39.31 -21.86
N ALA A 923 33.79 39.41 -22.65
CA ALA A 923 33.80 39.57 -24.11
C ALA A 923 33.35 40.97 -24.58
N LEU A 924 33.26 41.96 -23.67
CA LEU A 924 32.88 43.32 -24.03
C LEU A 924 34.03 44.03 -24.75
N SER A 925 33.89 44.22 -26.06
CA SER A 925 34.92 44.83 -26.91
C SER A 925 34.64 46.27 -27.36
N SER A 926 33.44 46.86 -27.15
CA SER A 926 33.19 48.25 -27.60
C SER A 926 34.20 49.23 -26.99
N THR A 927 34.87 50.00 -27.83
CA THR A 927 35.88 51.01 -27.45
C THR A 927 35.26 52.12 -26.59
N LEU A 928 33.93 52.31 -26.66
CA LEU A 928 33.23 53.31 -25.85
C LEU A 928 33.30 53.04 -24.34
N TYR A 929 33.68 51.81 -23.92
CA TYR A 929 33.78 51.47 -22.50
C TYR A 929 35.18 51.65 -21.89
N SER A 930 36.21 52.01 -22.68
CA SER A 930 37.63 51.92 -22.28
C SER A 930 38.06 52.80 -21.11
N GLU A 931 37.27 53.83 -20.79
CA GLU A 931 37.52 54.76 -19.68
C GLU A 931 36.41 54.76 -18.63
N MET A 932 35.47 53.81 -18.72
CA MET A 932 34.37 53.71 -17.77
C MET A 932 34.93 53.45 -16.35
N PRO A 933 34.52 54.24 -15.34
CA PRO A 933 35.03 54.06 -13.99
C PRO A 933 34.79 52.65 -13.46
N TYR A 934 35.79 52.07 -12.80
CA TYR A 934 35.74 50.72 -12.20
C TYR A 934 35.55 49.56 -13.20
N PHE A 935 35.58 49.80 -14.52
CA PHE A 935 35.43 48.76 -15.54
C PHE A 935 36.78 48.31 -16.15
N PHE A 936 37.06 47.02 -16.08
CA PHE A 936 38.22 46.40 -16.71
C PHE A 936 37.68 45.37 -17.70
N ARG A 937 38.29 45.21 -18.87
CA ARG A 937 37.89 44.16 -19.82
C ARG A 937 39.01 43.14 -20.00
N ILE A 938 38.67 41.88 -20.13
CA ILE A 938 39.64 40.82 -20.48
C ILE A 938 39.84 40.80 -22.00
N ALA A 939 38.75 40.95 -22.77
CA ALA A 939 38.82 41.10 -24.22
C ALA A 939 39.59 42.36 -24.64
N PRO A 940 40.27 42.35 -25.79
CA PRO A 940 40.74 43.58 -26.42
C PRO A 940 39.56 44.49 -26.78
N ALA A 941 39.81 45.79 -26.83
CA ALA A 941 38.87 46.73 -27.41
C ALA A 941 38.82 46.58 -28.95
N ASN A 942 37.70 46.99 -29.55
CA ASN A 942 37.43 46.90 -30.98
C ASN A 942 38.47 47.67 -31.82
N ASP A 943 39.06 48.72 -31.27
CA ASP A 943 40.15 49.45 -31.93
C ASP A 943 41.39 48.55 -32.13
N ARG A 944 41.78 47.77 -31.11
CA ARG A 944 42.84 46.76 -31.18
C ARG A 944 42.46 45.61 -32.10
N GLN A 945 41.23 45.12 -32.03
CA GLN A 945 40.75 44.11 -32.96
C GLN A 945 40.83 44.58 -34.41
N ALA A 946 40.34 45.78 -34.71
CA ALA A 946 40.40 46.37 -36.05
C ALA A 946 41.84 46.60 -36.53
N GLU A 947 42.73 47.00 -35.62
CA GLU A 947 44.17 47.17 -35.90
C GLU A 947 44.81 45.84 -36.32
N VAL A 948 44.59 44.77 -35.56
CA VAL A 948 45.15 43.44 -35.86
C VAL A 948 44.51 42.84 -37.10
N VAL A 949 43.18 42.92 -37.23
CA VAL A 949 42.45 42.40 -38.40
C VAL A 949 42.92 43.09 -39.69
N ALA A 950 43.11 44.41 -39.68
CA ALA A 950 43.65 45.13 -40.84
C ALA A 950 45.03 44.57 -41.26
N ARG A 951 45.94 44.36 -40.31
CA ARG A 951 47.25 43.77 -40.59
C ARG A 951 47.18 42.32 -41.06
N ILE A 952 46.24 41.53 -40.53
CA ILE A 952 46.04 40.14 -40.97
C ILE A 952 45.51 40.11 -42.41
N ILE A 953 44.56 40.97 -42.77
CA ILE A 953 44.06 41.11 -44.15
C ILE A 953 45.21 41.48 -45.09
N GLU A 954 46.06 42.43 -44.70
CA GLU A 954 47.25 42.82 -45.46
C GLU A 954 48.29 41.70 -45.58
N ARG A 955 48.37 40.77 -44.63
CA ARG A 955 49.38 39.68 -44.62
C ARG A 955 48.89 38.37 -45.23
N THR A 956 47.59 38.19 -45.36
CA THR A 956 46.98 36.92 -45.82
C THR A 956 46.67 36.98 -47.30
N ASP A 957 47.36 36.18 -48.12
CA ASP A 957 47.23 36.20 -49.59
C ASP A 957 45.79 35.97 -50.08
N ALA A 958 45.00 35.14 -49.38
CA ALA A 958 43.61 34.88 -49.73
C ALA A 958 42.68 36.09 -49.53
N LEU A 959 43.09 37.07 -48.72
CA LEU A 959 42.29 38.26 -48.33
C LEU A 959 42.80 39.54 -49.00
N ARG A 960 44.12 39.65 -49.21
CA ARG A 960 44.79 40.84 -49.73
C ARG A 960 44.27 41.22 -51.13
N GLY A 961 44.04 42.52 -51.35
CA GLY A 961 43.76 43.10 -52.68
C GLY A 961 42.32 42.94 -53.18
N ARG A 962 41.41 42.36 -52.38
CA ARG A 962 39.98 42.25 -52.70
C ARG A 962 39.24 43.57 -52.45
N PRO A 963 38.18 43.91 -53.23
CA PRO A 963 37.31 45.05 -52.93
C PRO A 963 36.66 44.91 -51.55
N LEU A 964 36.86 45.91 -50.68
CA LEU A 964 36.40 45.87 -49.29
C LEU A 964 35.00 46.46 -49.15
N HIS A 965 34.07 45.64 -48.63
CA HIS A 965 32.73 46.06 -48.24
C HIS A 965 32.55 45.76 -46.76
N LEU A 966 31.91 46.64 -46.00
CA LEU A 966 31.64 46.44 -44.59
C LEU A 966 30.13 46.40 -44.36
N VAL A 967 29.66 45.32 -43.74
CA VAL A 967 28.26 45.10 -43.37
C VAL A 967 28.13 45.20 -41.86
N HIS A 968 27.32 46.15 -41.39
CA HIS A 968 27.13 46.42 -39.97
C HIS A 968 25.68 46.69 -39.61
N SER A 969 25.31 46.36 -38.37
CA SER A 969 24.12 46.94 -37.72
C SER A 969 24.51 48.29 -37.11
N PRO A 970 23.81 49.39 -37.44
CA PRO A 970 23.99 50.69 -36.81
C PRO A 970 23.26 50.81 -35.47
N GLY A 971 22.28 49.93 -35.18
CA GLY A 971 21.54 49.90 -33.91
C GLY A 971 22.26 49.15 -32.79
N ASP A 972 23.23 48.31 -33.14
CA ASP A 972 24.05 47.55 -32.20
C ASP A 972 25.37 48.25 -31.89
N GLU A 973 25.60 48.53 -30.61
CA GLU A 973 26.77 49.25 -30.09
C GLU A 973 28.11 48.57 -30.44
N TYR A 974 28.20 47.24 -30.30
CA TYR A 974 29.39 46.48 -30.70
C TYR A 974 29.67 46.62 -32.20
N SER A 975 28.66 46.34 -33.02
CA SER A 975 28.76 46.35 -34.47
C SER A 975 29.12 47.74 -35.00
N ALA A 976 28.43 48.78 -34.51
CA ALA A 976 28.66 50.15 -34.94
C ALA A 976 30.06 50.65 -34.59
N ASP A 977 30.55 50.36 -33.37
CA ASP A 977 31.91 50.74 -32.98
C ASP A 977 32.98 49.97 -33.78
N LEU A 978 32.87 48.64 -33.89
CA LEU A 978 33.83 47.86 -34.70
C LEU A 978 33.85 48.31 -36.16
N ALA A 979 32.67 48.59 -36.73
CA ALA A 979 32.53 49.14 -38.07
C ALA A 979 33.23 50.50 -38.22
N HIS A 980 33.10 51.37 -37.22
CA HIS A 980 33.81 52.65 -37.18
C HIS A 980 35.33 52.46 -37.13
N GLN A 981 35.81 51.56 -36.26
CA GLN A 981 37.24 51.29 -36.09
C GLN A 981 37.89 50.68 -37.34
N LEU A 982 37.19 49.76 -38.02
CA LEU A 982 37.62 49.18 -39.30
C LEU A 982 37.55 50.20 -40.43
N ARG A 983 36.51 51.05 -40.46
CA ARG A 983 36.38 52.09 -41.46
C ARG A 983 37.55 53.06 -41.43
N ASN A 984 37.95 53.50 -40.25
CA ASN A 984 39.06 54.44 -40.08
C ASN A 984 40.41 53.85 -40.52
N ARG A 985 40.56 52.52 -40.48
CA ARG A 985 41.82 51.84 -40.80
C ARG A 985 41.90 51.35 -42.25
N LEU A 986 40.78 50.87 -42.81
CA LEU A 986 40.75 50.17 -44.10
C LEU A 986 39.97 50.90 -45.20
N GLY A 987 39.15 51.90 -44.85
CA GLY A 987 38.33 52.66 -45.81
C GLY A 987 37.38 51.83 -46.70
N PRO A 988 36.63 50.84 -46.19
CA PRO A 988 35.69 50.03 -46.98
C PRO A 988 34.42 50.80 -47.38
N GLU A 989 33.69 50.30 -48.38
CA GLU A 989 32.32 50.78 -48.66
C GLU A 989 31.36 50.25 -47.58
N MET A 990 30.65 51.15 -46.91
CA MET A 990 29.78 50.82 -45.76
C MET A 990 28.35 50.45 -46.20
N HIS A 991 27.80 49.40 -45.60
CA HIS A 991 26.42 48.94 -45.79
C HIS A 991 25.78 48.63 -44.42
N GLY A 992 24.70 49.36 -44.10
CA GLY A 992 23.91 49.13 -42.89
C GLY A 992 22.72 48.21 -43.16
N TYR A 993 22.32 47.41 -42.17
CA TYR A 993 21.04 46.69 -42.15
C TYR A 993 20.25 47.00 -40.87
N ASP A 994 18.93 46.87 -40.93
CA ASP A 994 18.03 47.18 -39.82
C ASP A 994 17.67 45.91 -39.02
N GLU A 995 17.89 45.95 -37.70
CA GLU A 995 17.54 44.87 -36.75
C GLU A 995 16.05 44.80 -36.42
N SER A 996 15.28 45.87 -36.64
CA SER A 996 13.81 45.88 -36.48
C SER A 996 13.07 45.18 -37.63
N THR A 997 13.82 44.99 -38.72
CA THR A 997 13.58 44.22 -39.94
C THR A 997 13.36 42.71 -39.76
N THR A 998 13.01 42.00 -40.84
CA THR A 998 13.44 40.60 -40.97
C THR A 998 14.92 40.62 -41.35
N VAL A 999 15.81 40.53 -40.36
CA VAL A 999 17.27 40.68 -40.54
C VAL A 999 17.85 39.87 -41.69
N ALA A 1000 17.38 38.63 -41.89
CA ALA A 1000 17.82 37.78 -42.99
C ALA A 1000 17.52 38.40 -44.37
N THR A 1001 16.37 39.04 -44.54
CA THR A 1001 15.95 39.70 -45.79
C THR A 1001 16.80 40.93 -46.06
N GLU A 1002 17.07 41.75 -45.04
CA GLU A 1002 17.92 42.94 -45.16
C GLU A 1002 19.37 42.55 -45.51
N LEU A 1003 19.93 41.54 -44.83
CA LEU A 1003 21.25 41.01 -45.15
C LEU A 1003 21.33 40.43 -46.57
N ALA A 1004 20.27 39.75 -47.03
CA ALA A 1004 20.19 39.28 -48.41
C ALA A 1004 20.18 40.46 -49.41
N HIS A 1005 19.43 41.52 -49.14
CA HIS A 1005 19.43 42.71 -49.99
C HIS A 1005 20.82 43.37 -50.07
N VAL A 1006 21.50 43.51 -48.93
CA VAL A 1006 22.86 44.06 -48.86
C VAL A 1006 23.85 43.18 -49.63
N ALA A 1007 23.79 41.86 -49.48
CA ALA A 1007 24.63 40.93 -50.22
C ALA A 1007 24.43 41.03 -51.73
N SER A 1008 23.16 41.01 -52.19
CA SER A 1008 22.82 41.19 -53.59
C SER A 1008 23.34 42.52 -54.18
N LYS A 1009 23.25 43.61 -53.40
CA LYS A 1009 23.80 44.93 -53.79
C LYS A 1009 25.32 44.91 -53.92
N ILE A 1010 26.03 44.27 -53.00
CA ILE A 1010 27.50 44.12 -53.06
C ILE A 1010 27.89 43.29 -54.29
N CYS A 1011 27.21 42.17 -54.51
CA CYS A 1011 27.48 41.25 -55.62
C CYS A 1011 27.20 41.85 -56.99
N GLY A 1012 26.29 42.83 -57.09
CA GLY A 1012 26.09 43.62 -58.31
C GLY A 1012 27.23 44.58 -58.65
N LYS A 1013 28.10 44.92 -57.68
CA LYS A 1013 29.23 45.87 -57.85
C LYS A 1013 30.58 45.17 -57.93
N SER A 1014 30.77 44.12 -57.15
CA SER A 1014 32.06 43.47 -56.93
C SER A 1014 31.94 41.96 -57.13
N ARG A 1015 32.75 41.40 -58.04
CA ARG A 1015 32.74 39.96 -58.35
C ARG A 1015 33.43 39.10 -57.28
N ASN A 1016 34.52 39.60 -56.68
CA ASN A 1016 35.31 38.87 -55.67
C ASN A 1016 35.50 39.69 -54.38
N PRO A 1017 34.41 40.17 -53.73
CA PRO A 1017 34.51 41.07 -52.59
C PRO A 1017 35.09 40.37 -51.34
N LEU A 1018 35.73 41.15 -50.48
CA LEU A 1018 35.96 40.81 -49.07
C LEU A 1018 34.96 41.59 -48.23
N ILE A 1019 34.01 40.87 -47.63
CA ILE A 1019 32.93 41.41 -46.82
C ILE A 1019 33.36 41.36 -45.35
N LEU A 1020 33.65 42.51 -44.77
CA LEU A 1020 33.87 42.67 -43.34
C LEU A 1020 32.51 42.68 -42.64
N TYR A 1021 32.25 41.70 -41.80
CA TYR A 1021 30.97 41.55 -41.11
C TYR A 1021 31.14 41.85 -39.61
N THR A 1022 30.47 42.88 -39.13
CA THR A 1022 30.53 43.29 -37.72
C THR A 1022 29.25 42.99 -36.94
N GLY A 1023 28.28 42.30 -37.57
CA GLY A 1023 27.02 41.91 -36.94
C GLY A 1023 27.14 40.71 -35.98
N ARG A 1024 25.98 40.24 -35.49
CA ARG A 1024 25.91 39.16 -34.49
C ARG A 1024 25.87 37.77 -35.14
N THR A 1025 26.39 36.79 -34.42
CA THR A 1025 26.43 35.39 -34.86
C THR A 1025 25.07 34.82 -35.26
N ALA A 1026 23.99 35.23 -34.59
CA ALA A 1026 22.64 34.76 -34.90
C ALA A 1026 22.15 35.15 -36.32
N GLU A 1027 22.81 36.11 -36.97
CA GLU A 1027 22.33 36.74 -38.21
C GLU A 1027 23.16 36.31 -39.44
N ILE A 1028 24.39 35.83 -39.23
CA ILE A 1028 25.36 35.51 -40.30
C ILE A 1028 24.84 34.47 -41.31
N GLY A 1029 24.01 33.53 -40.85
CA GLY A 1029 23.44 32.49 -41.71
C GLY A 1029 22.62 33.07 -42.87
N GLY A 1030 21.90 34.17 -42.63
CA GLY A 1030 21.13 34.87 -43.67
C GLY A 1030 22.03 35.47 -44.75
N LEU A 1031 23.13 36.12 -44.33
CA LEU A 1031 24.14 36.68 -45.24
C LEU A 1031 24.78 35.60 -46.11
N LEU A 1032 25.22 34.49 -45.51
CA LEU A 1032 25.89 33.41 -46.23
C LEU A 1032 24.95 32.64 -47.17
N THR A 1033 23.66 32.52 -46.80
CA THR A 1033 22.66 31.87 -47.66
C THR A 1033 22.48 32.61 -48.97
N GLU A 1034 22.37 33.93 -48.93
CA GLU A 1034 22.27 34.75 -50.14
C GLU A 1034 23.55 34.69 -50.98
N LEU A 1035 24.72 34.77 -50.34
CA LEU A 1035 26.00 34.69 -51.05
C LEU A 1035 26.23 33.34 -51.74
N ASN A 1036 25.76 32.24 -51.15
CA ASN A 1036 25.81 30.91 -51.76
C ASN A 1036 24.94 30.81 -53.03
N GLY A 1037 23.80 31.51 -53.06
CA GLY A 1037 22.88 31.51 -54.20
C GLY A 1037 23.23 32.51 -55.31
N ASN A 1038 24.15 33.45 -55.08
CA ASN A 1038 24.37 34.58 -55.97
C ASN A 1038 25.53 34.36 -56.97
N SER A 1039 25.17 34.14 -58.24
CA SER A 1039 26.14 33.89 -59.32
C SER A 1039 26.98 35.11 -59.74
N ASN A 1040 26.62 36.33 -59.32
CA ASN A 1040 27.38 37.55 -59.68
C ASN A 1040 28.68 37.69 -58.86
N CYS A 1041 28.80 37.00 -57.73
CA CYS A 1041 29.94 37.10 -56.81
C CYS A 1041 30.41 35.72 -56.27
N PRO A 1042 30.73 34.74 -57.15
CA PRO A 1042 30.92 33.34 -56.75
C PRO A 1042 32.09 33.09 -55.79
N ASP A 1043 33.02 34.04 -55.69
CA ASP A 1043 34.24 33.97 -54.85
C ASP A 1043 34.24 35.03 -53.73
N ALA A 1044 33.08 35.50 -53.29
CA ALA A 1044 32.98 36.36 -52.11
C ALA A 1044 33.54 35.66 -50.86
N VAL A 1045 34.28 36.41 -50.04
CA VAL A 1045 34.87 35.96 -48.77
C VAL A 1045 34.36 36.87 -47.67
N VAL A 1046 34.00 36.28 -46.52
CA VAL A 1046 33.51 37.03 -45.35
C VAL A 1046 34.57 36.98 -44.25
N PHE A 1047 34.86 38.12 -43.63
CA PHE A 1047 35.68 38.20 -42.43
C PHE A 1047 34.85 38.84 -41.31
N GLY A 1048 34.48 38.03 -40.30
CA GLY A 1048 33.70 38.45 -39.16
C GLY A 1048 34.52 38.99 -37.98
N GLY A 1049 33.86 39.79 -37.15
CA GLY A 1049 34.34 40.11 -35.81
C GLY A 1049 34.38 38.91 -34.86
N ASP A 1050 34.66 39.15 -33.59
CA ASP A 1050 34.91 38.12 -32.58
C ASP A 1050 33.64 37.46 -32.11
N ASP A 1051 32.50 38.14 -32.22
CA ASP A 1051 31.19 37.59 -31.88
C ASP A 1051 30.98 36.21 -32.57
N LEU A 1052 31.47 36.05 -33.81
CA LEU A 1052 31.38 34.81 -34.59
C LEU A 1052 32.11 33.61 -33.97
N THR A 1053 32.97 33.78 -32.96
CA THR A 1053 33.51 32.66 -32.18
C THR A 1053 32.40 31.86 -31.49
N GLN A 1054 31.20 32.45 -31.31
CA GLN A 1054 30.03 31.74 -30.79
C GLN A 1054 29.50 30.66 -31.73
N LEU A 1055 29.86 30.67 -33.02
CA LEU A 1055 29.58 29.54 -33.92
C LEU A 1055 30.20 28.24 -33.39
N GLU A 1056 31.32 28.32 -32.68
CA GLU A 1056 31.97 27.16 -32.06
C GLU A 1056 31.14 26.65 -30.85
N THR A 1057 30.39 27.53 -30.16
CA THR A 1057 29.47 27.14 -29.07
C THR A 1057 28.35 26.24 -29.59
N THR A 1058 27.93 26.43 -30.83
CA THR A 1058 26.84 25.66 -31.45
C THR A 1058 27.32 24.53 -32.34
N ASN A 1059 28.63 24.23 -32.35
CA ASN A 1059 29.29 23.34 -33.31
C ASN A 1059 28.93 23.68 -34.77
N PHE A 1060 28.83 24.97 -35.09
CA PHE A 1060 28.48 25.52 -36.39
C PHE A 1060 27.11 25.07 -36.95
N ALA A 1061 26.20 24.58 -36.10
CA ALA A 1061 24.90 24.07 -36.55
C ALA A 1061 24.08 25.13 -37.31
N ASP A 1062 24.28 26.42 -37.01
CA ASP A 1062 23.61 27.53 -37.66
C ASP A 1062 24.01 27.69 -39.14
N LEU A 1063 25.12 27.05 -39.55
CA LEU A 1063 25.66 27.07 -40.91
C LEU A 1063 25.43 25.77 -41.68
N GLU A 1064 24.68 24.80 -41.13
CA GLU A 1064 24.54 23.46 -41.73
C GLU A 1064 24.03 23.51 -43.18
N GLY A 1065 23.08 24.41 -43.48
CA GLY A 1065 22.53 24.62 -44.82
C GLY A 1065 23.46 25.31 -45.83
N VAL A 1066 24.54 25.93 -45.34
CA VAL A 1066 25.51 26.71 -46.16
C VAL A 1066 26.95 26.27 -45.94
N LYS A 1067 27.16 25.09 -45.33
CA LYS A 1067 28.48 24.60 -44.93
C LYS A 1067 29.49 24.47 -46.07
N GLN A 1068 29.01 24.12 -47.27
CA GLN A 1068 29.85 24.06 -48.48
C GLN A 1068 30.37 25.44 -48.89
N TYR A 1069 29.55 26.47 -48.71
CA TYR A 1069 29.95 27.84 -48.99
C TYR A 1069 30.89 28.37 -47.92
N ALA A 1070 30.63 28.07 -46.64
CA ALA A 1070 31.46 28.53 -45.53
C ALA A 1070 32.90 27.98 -45.58
N ASP A 1071 33.09 26.77 -46.14
CA ASP A 1071 34.39 26.09 -46.25
C ASP A 1071 35.44 26.94 -47.00
N GLY A 1072 36.43 27.44 -46.26
CA GLY A 1072 37.51 28.26 -46.79
C GLY A 1072 37.12 29.69 -47.16
N ARG A 1073 35.88 30.12 -46.90
CA ARG A 1073 35.38 31.46 -47.28
C ARG A 1073 34.86 32.28 -46.10
N LEU A 1074 34.68 31.67 -44.93
CA LEU A 1074 34.35 32.39 -43.70
C LEU A 1074 35.57 32.46 -42.78
N TYR A 1075 36.05 33.68 -42.56
CA TYR A 1075 37.07 34.03 -41.58
C TYR A 1075 36.42 34.75 -40.41
N PHE A 1076 37.00 34.67 -39.23
CA PHE A 1076 36.59 35.49 -38.09
C PHE A 1076 37.74 35.69 -37.11
N SER A 1077 37.66 36.70 -36.27
CA SER A 1077 38.60 36.89 -35.17
C SER A 1077 38.11 36.20 -33.90
N THR A 1078 39.01 35.92 -32.96
CA THR A 1078 38.70 35.47 -31.59
C THR A 1078 39.80 35.97 -30.67
N PHE A 1079 39.55 35.97 -29.36
CA PHE A 1079 40.41 36.63 -28.37
C PHE A 1079 41.12 35.65 -27.43
N ALA A 1080 41.34 34.42 -27.91
CA ALA A 1080 42.16 33.44 -27.23
C ALA A 1080 42.79 32.47 -28.24
N TRP A 1081 43.77 31.72 -27.78
CA TRP A 1081 44.32 30.58 -28.52
C TRP A 1081 43.25 29.52 -28.79
N THR A 1082 43.39 28.84 -29.93
CA THR A 1082 42.38 27.92 -30.45
C THR A 1082 42.85 26.47 -30.34
N THR A 1083 41.90 25.53 -30.34
CA THR A 1083 42.24 24.10 -30.31
C THR A 1083 42.84 23.67 -31.65
N GLY A 1084 43.79 22.73 -31.62
CA GLY A 1084 44.43 22.20 -32.83
C GLY A 1084 45.70 22.93 -33.28
N MET A 1085 46.16 23.97 -32.57
CA MET A 1085 47.52 24.48 -32.73
C MET A 1085 48.56 23.57 -32.05
N ALA A 1086 49.71 23.39 -32.70
CA ALA A 1086 50.78 22.51 -32.19
C ALA A 1086 51.46 23.05 -30.91
N GLN A 1087 51.49 24.36 -30.73
CA GLN A 1087 52.10 25.02 -29.57
C GLN A 1087 51.19 26.14 -29.07
N VAL A 1088 50.77 26.05 -27.80
CA VAL A 1088 50.02 27.07 -27.06
C VAL A 1088 50.66 27.24 -25.67
N PRO A 1089 50.47 28.38 -24.98
CA PRO A 1089 50.95 28.55 -23.62
C PRO A 1089 50.47 27.45 -22.66
N GLN A 1090 51.26 27.13 -21.64
CA GLN A 1090 50.97 26.07 -20.68
C GLN A 1090 49.65 26.31 -19.92
N THR A 1091 49.34 27.57 -19.61
CA THR A 1091 48.09 27.99 -18.97
C THR A 1091 46.87 27.69 -19.84
N THR A 1092 46.94 28.03 -21.13
CA THR A 1092 45.92 27.65 -22.12
C THR A 1092 45.78 26.13 -22.25
N GLN A 1093 46.90 25.40 -22.31
CA GLN A 1093 46.88 23.94 -22.41
C GLN A 1093 46.19 23.29 -21.19
N ARG A 1094 46.48 23.81 -19.99
CA ARG A 1094 45.82 23.38 -18.75
C ARG A 1094 44.32 23.67 -18.79
N PHE A 1095 43.92 24.84 -19.29
CA PHE A 1095 42.50 25.15 -19.48
C PHE A 1095 41.81 24.13 -20.39
N PHE A 1096 42.41 23.77 -21.53
CA PHE A 1096 41.84 22.76 -22.42
C PHE A 1096 41.66 21.39 -21.74
N GLN A 1097 42.61 20.96 -20.92
CA GLN A 1097 42.50 19.72 -20.13
C GLN A 1097 41.37 19.79 -19.08
N LEU A 1098 41.21 20.93 -18.41
CA LEU A 1098 40.12 21.16 -17.46
C LEU A 1098 38.77 21.13 -18.17
N TYR A 1099 38.68 21.76 -19.34
CA TYR A 1099 37.48 21.78 -20.16
C TYR A 1099 37.11 20.36 -20.62
N GLU A 1100 38.08 19.61 -21.16
CA GLU A 1100 37.88 18.22 -21.57
C GLU A 1100 37.40 17.34 -20.40
N THR A 1101 37.97 17.53 -19.21
CA THR A 1101 37.54 16.83 -18.00
C THR A 1101 36.09 17.17 -17.62
N ALA A 1102 35.72 18.45 -17.68
CA ALA A 1102 34.36 18.89 -17.41
C ALA A 1102 33.36 18.38 -18.45
N GLN A 1103 33.75 18.41 -19.73
CA GLN A 1103 32.98 17.86 -20.83
C GLN A 1103 32.76 16.36 -20.62
N ASN A 1104 33.79 15.55 -20.40
CA ASN A 1104 33.65 14.12 -20.13
C ASN A 1104 32.72 13.81 -18.94
N ARG A 1105 32.73 14.67 -17.91
CA ARG A 1105 31.87 14.51 -16.73
C ARG A 1105 30.41 14.92 -16.98
N HIS A 1106 30.15 15.85 -17.90
CA HIS A 1106 28.84 16.53 -18.03
C HIS A 1106 28.24 16.52 -19.44
N ALA A 1107 28.88 15.88 -20.44
CA ALA A 1107 28.66 15.93 -21.90
C ALA A 1107 27.23 15.72 -22.44
N ARG A 1108 26.25 15.39 -21.60
CA ARG A 1108 24.84 15.20 -21.98
C ARG A 1108 23.89 16.27 -21.45
N ARG A 1109 24.40 17.19 -20.64
CA ARG A 1109 23.60 18.18 -19.90
C ARG A 1109 24.24 19.56 -19.89
N ALA A 1110 25.56 19.63 -19.82
CA ALA A 1110 26.36 20.85 -19.92
C ALA A 1110 27.67 20.55 -20.68
N PHE A 1111 28.36 21.58 -21.16
CA PHE A 1111 29.57 21.45 -21.98
C PHE A 1111 29.33 20.68 -23.28
N LEU A 1112 28.24 21.03 -23.98
CA LEU A 1112 27.75 20.33 -25.18
C LEU A 1112 28.63 20.51 -26.43
N SER A 1113 29.55 21.48 -26.42
CA SER A 1113 30.46 21.82 -27.52
C SER A 1113 31.88 22.04 -27.03
N GLY A 1114 32.84 22.19 -27.94
CA GLY A 1114 34.23 22.45 -27.59
C GLY A 1114 34.47 23.84 -26.95
N PRO A 1115 35.69 24.09 -26.43
CA PRO A 1115 36.06 25.40 -25.93
C PRO A 1115 36.24 26.41 -27.08
N ASN A 1116 35.94 27.68 -26.81
CA ASN A 1116 36.15 28.82 -27.71
C ASN A 1116 36.67 30.03 -26.93
N GLY A 1117 37.09 31.08 -27.64
CA GLY A 1117 37.77 32.23 -27.02
C GLY A 1117 36.96 32.94 -25.94
N HIS A 1118 35.64 33.10 -26.12
CA HIS A 1118 34.78 33.75 -25.13
C HIS A 1118 34.69 32.97 -23.81
N ILE A 1119 34.78 31.63 -23.85
CA ILE A 1119 34.82 30.80 -22.63
C ILE A 1119 36.12 31.05 -21.86
N LEU A 1120 37.26 31.15 -22.56
CA LEU A 1120 38.57 31.41 -21.94
C LEU A 1120 38.60 32.82 -21.32
N LEU A 1121 38.03 33.82 -22.00
CA LEU A 1121 37.90 35.17 -21.45
C LEU A 1121 37.06 35.20 -20.17
N ALA A 1122 35.94 34.48 -20.14
CA ALA A 1122 35.09 34.39 -18.96
C ALA A 1122 35.76 33.66 -17.79
N TYR A 1123 36.54 32.62 -18.08
CA TYR A 1123 37.38 31.95 -17.10
C TYR A 1123 38.41 32.90 -16.49
N ASP A 1124 39.10 33.69 -17.31
CA ASP A 1124 40.09 34.67 -16.85
C ASP A 1124 39.45 35.82 -16.07
N ALA A 1125 38.25 36.27 -16.45
CA ALA A 1125 37.52 37.31 -15.74
C ALA A 1125 37.25 36.94 -14.27
N VAL A 1126 36.85 35.69 -14.01
CA VAL A 1126 36.67 35.21 -12.63
C VAL A 1126 38.01 34.97 -11.95
N SER A 1127 38.98 34.40 -12.67
CA SER A 1127 40.30 34.06 -12.12
C SER A 1127 41.10 35.28 -11.65
N VAL A 1128 41.06 36.38 -12.41
CA VAL A 1128 41.77 37.62 -12.04
C VAL A 1128 41.13 38.29 -10.82
N VAL A 1129 39.80 38.26 -10.70
CA VAL A 1129 39.08 38.78 -9.52
C VAL A 1129 39.38 37.91 -8.30
N ALA A 1130 39.33 36.58 -8.43
CA ALA A 1130 39.67 35.65 -7.36
C ALA A 1130 41.09 35.88 -6.85
N ARG A 1131 42.03 36.12 -7.77
CA ARG A 1131 43.41 36.50 -7.43
C ARG A 1131 43.51 37.85 -6.73
N GLY A 1132 42.71 38.84 -7.13
CA GLY A 1132 42.63 40.11 -6.43
C GLY A 1132 42.10 39.98 -5.00
N ALA A 1133 41.12 39.10 -4.79
CA ALA A 1133 40.56 38.83 -3.48
C ALA A 1133 41.54 38.17 -2.51
N GLU A 1134 42.52 37.40 -3.01
CA GLU A 1134 43.67 36.91 -2.22
C GLU A 1134 44.50 38.06 -1.62
N ARG A 1135 44.61 39.21 -2.32
CA ARG A 1135 45.32 40.41 -1.83
C ARG A 1135 44.48 41.26 -0.87
N GLY A 1136 43.16 41.09 -0.87
CA GLY A 1136 42.24 41.72 0.06
C GLY A 1136 40.77 41.53 -0.33
N GLU A 1137 39.93 41.19 0.66
CA GLU A 1137 38.54 40.77 0.46
C GLU A 1137 37.54 41.93 0.28
N SER A 1138 38.01 43.14 -0.04
CA SER A 1138 37.16 44.32 -0.22
C SER A 1138 37.12 44.77 -1.67
N ARG A 1139 36.01 45.38 -2.09
CA ARG A 1139 35.86 46.01 -3.43
C ARG A 1139 37.01 46.96 -3.76
N GLN A 1140 37.46 47.74 -2.78
CA GLN A 1140 38.57 48.67 -2.98
C GLN A 1140 39.90 47.95 -3.18
N ALA A 1141 40.17 46.87 -2.43
CA ALA A 1141 41.38 46.08 -2.60
C ALA A 1141 41.43 45.39 -3.96
N VAL A 1142 40.33 44.77 -4.40
CA VAL A 1142 40.22 44.16 -5.74
C VAL A 1142 40.39 45.21 -6.84
N PHE A 1143 39.77 46.39 -6.71
CA PHE A 1143 39.97 47.50 -7.64
C PHE A 1143 41.45 47.91 -7.77
N GLN A 1144 42.13 48.11 -6.64
CA GLN A 1144 43.55 48.50 -6.64
C GLN A 1144 44.46 47.42 -7.22
N TYR A 1145 44.15 46.15 -6.96
CA TYR A 1145 44.85 45.02 -7.58
C TYR A 1145 44.69 45.04 -9.10
N LEU A 1146 43.46 45.18 -9.61
CA LEU A 1146 43.19 45.21 -11.04
C LEU A 1146 43.94 46.35 -11.73
N ARG A 1147 43.97 47.56 -11.15
CA ARG A 1147 44.74 48.69 -11.70
C ARG A 1147 46.24 48.47 -11.80
N THR A 1148 46.79 47.68 -10.88
CA THR A 1148 48.24 47.44 -10.79
C THR A 1148 48.65 46.12 -11.42
N LEU A 1149 47.71 45.40 -12.03
CA LEU A 1149 47.93 44.10 -12.64
C LEU A 1149 48.92 44.17 -13.81
N ARG A 1150 49.98 43.36 -13.73
CA ARG A 1150 51.00 43.18 -14.76
C ARG A 1150 51.25 41.71 -14.99
N ASP A 1151 51.42 41.34 -16.26
CA ASP A 1151 51.86 40.02 -16.71
C ASP A 1151 51.07 38.86 -16.08
N PHE A 1152 49.74 39.01 -15.92
CA PHE A 1152 48.90 37.92 -15.47
C PHE A 1152 48.79 36.87 -16.58
N ASP A 1153 49.24 35.65 -16.28
CA ASP A 1153 49.25 34.53 -17.22
C ASP A 1153 47.86 33.87 -17.24
N GLY A 1154 46.97 34.42 -18.08
CA GLY A 1154 45.60 33.95 -18.28
C GLY A 1154 45.49 32.84 -19.31
N ALA A 1155 44.42 32.04 -19.24
CA ALA A 1155 44.13 31.02 -20.24
C ALA A 1155 43.94 31.63 -21.64
N SER A 1156 43.36 32.84 -21.73
CA SER A 1156 43.13 33.62 -22.95
C SER A 1156 44.35 34.42 -23.44
N GLY A 1157 45.55 34.12 -22.92
CA GLY A 1157 46.75 34.91 -23.17
C GLY A 1157 47.01 35.93 -22.05
N ARG A 1158 48.14 36.64 -22.15
CA ARG A 1158 48.63 37.52 -21.10
C ARG A 1158 47.68 38.70 -20.85
N LEU A 1159 47.62 39.15 -19.60
CA LEU A 1159 46.78 40.27 -19.18
C LEU A 1159 47.58 41.29 -18.36
N THR A 1160 47.64 42.53 -18.87
CA THR A 1160 48.28 43.68 -18.21
C THR A 1160 47.36 44.89 -18.27
N PHE A 1161 46.99 45.41 -17.10
CA PHE A 1161 46.18 46.63 -16.97
C PHE A 1161 46.98 47.85 -16.49
N ALA A 1162 48.13 47.63 -15.84
CA ALA A 1162 48.91 48.73 -15.29
C ALA A 1162 49.39 49.69 -16.38
N ARG A 1163 49.03 50.97 -16.23
CA ARG A 1163 49.51 52.08 -17.07
C ARG A 1163 50.08 53.21 -16.24
N ALA A 1164 50.99 53.99 -16.83
CA ALA A 1164 51.65 55.11 -16.15
C ALA A 1164 50.74 56.34 -15.96
N ASP A 1165 49.67 56.44 -16.74
CA ASP A 1165 48.71 57.55 -16.82
C ASP A 1165 47.38 57.28 -16.09
N ALA A 1166 47.17 56.08 -15.55
CA ALA A 1166 45.94 55.71 -14.86
C ALA A 1166 45.76 56.51 -13.56
N SER A 1167 44.91 57.54 -13.57
CA SER A 1167 44.54 58.35 -12.40
C SER A 1167 43.04 58.27 -12.07
N GLY A 1168 42.64 58.64 -10.86
CA GLY A 1168 41.22 58.68 -10.45
C GLY A 1168 40.54 57.30 -10.34
N THR A 1169 39.25 57.22 -10.69
CA THR A 1169 38.41 56.01 -10.60
C THR A 1169 38.32 55.23 -11.91
N SER A 1170 39.08 55.62 -12.94
CA SER A 1170 39.03 55.01 -14.26
C SER A 1170 39.41 53.52 -14.23
N GLY A 1171 38.69 52.77 -15.06
CA GLY A 1171 39.02 51.41 -15.45
C GLY A 1171 40.16 51.34 -16.47
N CYS A 1172 40.48 50.15 -16.98
CA CYS A 1172 41.56 49.97 -17.97
C CYS A 1172 41.29 48.84 -18.97
N ASP A 1173 41.67 49.07 -20.22
CA ASP A 1173 41.80 48.04 -21.25
C ASP A 1173 43.13 47.27 -21.13
N PRO A 1174 43.15 45.99 -21.56
CA PRO A 1174 44.35 45.19 -21.53
C PRO A 1174 45.34 45.66 -22.60
N VAL A 1175 46.61 45.80 -22.21
CA VAL A 1175 47.69 46.17 -23.13
C VAL A 1175 48.13 44.96 -23.95
N ASP A 1176 48.23 45.13 -25.27
CA ASP A 1176 48.71 44.12 -26.23
C ASP A 1176 48.02 42.75 -26.12
N LYS A 1177 46.71 42.78 -25.84
CA LYS A 1177 45.91 41.56 -25.71
C LYS A 1177 45.82 40.82 -27.05
N LEU A 1178 45.95 39.50 -26.96
CA LEU A 1178 45.89 38.56 -28.08
C LEU A 1178 44.61 38.70 -28.93
N VAL A 1179 44.80 38.78 -30.25
CA VAL A 1179 43.75 38.64 -31.27
C VAL A 1179 44.19 37.56 -32.26
N VAL A 1180 43.36 36.54 -32.45
CA VAL A 1180 43.61 35.40 -33.34
C VAL A 1180 42.60 35.43 -34.48
N ALA A 1181 43.05 35.27 -35.72
CA ALA A 1181 42.18 35.03 -36.88
C ALA A 1181 42.05 33.53 -37.15
N GLN A 1182 40.82 33.10 -37.41
CA GLN A 1182 40.44 31.74 -37.76
C GLN A 1182 39.76 31.69 -39.12
N ILE A 1183 39.82 30.53 -39.76
CA ILE A 1183 39.09 30.19 -40.98
C ILE A 1183 38.23 28.96 -40.72
N VAL A 1184 36.99 28.98 -41.22
CA VAL A 1184 36.11 27.81 -41.19
C VAL A 1184 36.48 26.84 -42.30
N LYS A 1185 36.63 25.56 -41.96
CA LYS A 1185 36.95 24.46 -42.86
C LYS A 1185 35.99 23.28 -42.67
N LEU A 1186 35.68 22.60 -43.76
CA LEU A 1186 34.86 21.38 -43.72
C LEU A 1186 35.76 20.14 -43.63
N ASP A 1187 35.84 19.54 -42.45
CA ASP A 1187 36.62 18.33 -42.18
C ASP A 1187 35.68 17.14 -41.96
N ASN A 1188 35.77 16.09 -42.79
CA ASN A 1188 34.92 14.89 -42.70
C ASN A 1188 33.41 15.19 -42.62
N GLY A 1189 32.95 16.24 -43.29
CA GLY A 1189 31.54 16.65 -43.33
C GLY A 1189 31.07 17.51 -42.14
N VAL A 1190 31.96 17.86 -41.21
CA VAL A 1190 31.71 18.73 -40.06
C VAL A 1190 32.53 20.01 -40.19
N LEU A 1191 31.93 21.17 -39.91
CA LEU A 1191 32.66 22.43 -39.90
C LEU A 1191 33.54 22.55 -38.65
N THR A 1192 34.78 22.96 -38.84
CA THR A 1192 35.73 23.29 -37.77
C THR A 1192 36.40 24.62 -38.07
N SER A 1193 36.88 25.30 -37.03
CA SER A 1193 37.73 26.48 -37.17
C SER A 1193 39.20 26.06 -37.17
N ARG A 1194 40.01 26.74 -38.00
CA ARG A 1194 41.46 26.54 -38.10
C ARG A 1194 42.16 27.87 -37.90
N TYR A 1195 43.28 27.84 -37.19
CA TYR A 1195 44.15 29.00 -37.00
C TYR A 1195 44.68 29.54 -38.34
N VAL A 1196 44.72 30.86 -38.48
CA VAL A 1196 45.30 31.58 -39.64
C VAL A 1196 46.50 32.41 -39.22
N ALA A 1197 46.28 33.37 -38.33
CA ALA A 1197 47.30 34.31 -37.85
C ALA A 1197 46.90 34.84 -36.47
N HIS A 1198 47.85 35.42 -35.73
CA HIS A 1198 47.56 36.16 -34.50
C HIS A 1198 48.50 37.35 -34.33
N GLU A 1199 48.15 38.22 -33.40
CA GLU A 1199 49.03 39.24 -32.85
C GLU A 1199 48.69 39.49 -31.38
N GLY A 1200 49.67 39.90 -30.58
CA GLY A 1200 49.56 40.07 -29.13
C GLY A 1200 50.04 38.85 -28.36
N THR A 1201 49.93 38.92 -27.02
CA THR A 1201 50.49 37.91 -26.08
C THR A 1201 49.47 37.29 -25.14
#